data_AF-A0A5J4X8S8-F1
#
_entry.id   AF-A0A5J4X8S8-F1
#
_cell.length_a   1.000
_cell.length_b   1.000
_cell.length_c   1.000
_cell.angle_alpha   90.00
_cell.angle_beta   90.00
_cell.angle_gamma   90.00
#
_symmetry.space_group_name_H-M   'P 1'
#
loop_
_entity.id
_entity.type
_entity.pdbx_description
1 polymer ?
#
loop_
_entity_poly.entity_id
_entity_poly.type
_entity_poly.pdbx_seq_one_letter_code
_entity_poly.pdbx_strand_id
1 'polypeptide(L)'
;MKSVLMQLKDKIDQVYELEKAKPYKVYIDFGSIWQKKKQVYKHQQTLDEYHYSHTGPSADNSYKTLPNTVVRDKQTNDYFKQKAVDLLSDYQDTNHQDSATLKVALYSFLIVVYRLPLGTKMDKICQHFNKEASAATINDQITTLYFDLRNGSDFIEQWISQLFEVAVTVNEANQSNIPDVTINDKCQHQHGVIPYKPQTVVSHQDYDFDLRFIDILSFIPPNNTLKQFVEKFGTKVLSQSEAYTKEDFYDKLNNKNISDEDYEQDVNCMINPINHLIQITWEEKVDMLGFTQQWWNNKVKGYINQDEYAKRDTTNNVNEDDFEWIRDKVASKTCHLCHNKFTKENKPSLDRIDNSIGHTKQNCQLACQICNTVKADKDNDISKLKIQLMKYAIHEHLPMTINNESVYNMLKECMQGGLSNVYHQCNLKGITHINKLRYNYVAKTITSYGTQHIITHILDLDFNSLYPSIFSGIFNKNNPYTNHRIYQAGGLTSYFKCTSNNSKQKARDIIMSDDRFNGKGQLFCVRIKGHIDEKHINSHINLEPIWRKLTYNNSIEQIGEFMYNKMTAQGLTIDKPTTKLTSLLSTHNQFMCFTSYILWFLIDYCNLIIDDIDSIALFDKHLGFESFACTMMSNRQDAISQHNDTKSLYYKQILNSAFEGEGQNNAKFDKISFNNAQQASLKQLIQDHNATRKLSDDTYNPDGSLSEEAQYMVSESPRQFKCNKPLQEAVFTLDNSKFWYLNFVYNFLYKCIDMDRVHFCNMDTDSMYLAIAGSQIEGYKQGLKYAIKDQGFYDQHYKEQLPWNDCTVAEEKKLMGITTESQGENIVCLAPKCYSLYNGNQHNDDIVSLVNRMKGVSEKKANLTTNDYIKCLNDGCKINVTTNNLQMKMGIMSMICTEKSALTGTHNKMVVLSNGCCAPFMYGINADHYLIE
;
A
#
# COMPACT_ATOMS: atom_id res chain seq x y z
N MET A 1 -28.08 -45.92 31.82
CA MET A 1 -27.09 -46.43 30.84
C MET A 1 -27.68 -47.34 29.75
N LYS A 2 -28.45 -48.40 30.07
CA LYS A 2 -29.02 -49.29 29.03
C LYS A 2 -29.86 -48.57 27.95
N SER A 3 -30.59 -47.50 28.27
CA SER A 3 -31.39 -46.76 27.28
C SER A 3 -30.56 -45.86 26.35
N VAL A 4 -29.43 -45.31 26.83
CA VAL A 4 -28.55 -44.41 26.04
C VAL A 4 -27.68 -45.22 25.07
N LEU A 5 -27.19 -46.39 25.51
CA LEU A 5 -26.48 -47.33 24.65
C LEU A 5 -27.37 -47.88 23.53
N MET A 6 -28.66 -48.08 23.80
CA MET A 6 -29.62 -48.48 22.76
C MET A 6 -29.80 -47.36 21.71
N GLN A 7 -30.03 -46.12 22.18
CA GLN A 7 -30.20 -44.96 21.29
C GLN A 7 -28.98 -44.72 20.39
N LEU A 8 -27.76 -44.88 20.90
CA LEU A 8 -26.55 -44.76 20.10
C LEU A 8 -26.48 -45.84 19.01
N LYS A 9 -26.74 -47.10 19.37
CA LYS A 9 -26.73 -48.23 18.43
C LYS A 9 -27.77 -48.04 17.32
N ASP A 10 -28.97 -47.62 17.68
CA ASP A 10 -30.07 -47.36 16.74
C ASP A 10 -29.71 -46.23 15.76
N LYS A 11 -29.01 -45.18 16.23
CA LYS A 11 -28.56 -44.08 15.37
C LYS A 11 -27.44 -44.47 14.42
N ILE A 12 -26.52 -45.34 14.84
CA ILE A 12 -25.49 -45.89 13.94
C ILE A 12 -26.13 -46.77 12.85
N ASP A 13 -27.14 -47.57 13.20
CA ASP A 13 -27.89 -48.37 12.22
C ASP A 13 -28.69 -47.50 11.25
N GLN A 14 -29.29 -46.41 11.73
CA GLN A 14 -29.99 -45.45 10.89
C GLN A 14 -29.05 -44.81 9.85
N VAL A 15 -27.83 -44.44 10.24
CA VAL A 15 -26.80 -43.91 9.32
C VAL A 15 -26.38 -44.96 8.30
N TYR A 16 -26.24 -46.23 8.71
CA TYR A 16 -25.93 -47.32 7.79
C TYR A 16 -27.01 -47.52 6.73
N GLU A 17 -28.28 -47.56 7.12
CA GLU A 17 -29.37 -47.73 6.15
C GLU A 17 -29.44 -46.59 5.12
N LEU A 18 -29.07 -45.37 5.52
CA LEU A 18 -29.02 -44.20 4.63
C LEU A 18 -27.84 -44.23 3.65
N GLU A 19 -26.69 -44.77 4.07
CA GLU A 19 -25.42 -44.61 3.33
C GLU A 19 -24.91 -45.92 2.69
N LYS A 20 -25.53 -47.08 2.97
CA LYS A 20 -25.11 -48.42 2.49
C LYS A 20 -24.98 -48.58 0.97
N ALA A 21 -25.47 -47.62 0.18
CA ALA A 21 -25.37 -47.65 -1.28
C ALA A 21 -23.92 -47.62 -1.79
N LYS A 22 -22.98 -47.06 -1.02
CA LYS A 22 -21.54 -47.01 -1.35
C LYS A 22 -20.68 -47.13 -0.09
N PRO A 23 -19.43 -47.62 -0.20
CA PRO A 23 -18.47 -47.56 0.90
C PRO A 23 -18.26 -46.13 1.41
N TYR A 24 -18.30 -45.94 2.73
CA TYR A 24 -18.07 -44.66 3.37
C TYR A 24 -17.17 -44.82 4.61
N LYS A 25 -16.50 -43.73 5.01
CA LYS A 25 -15.78 -43.65 6.28
C LYS A 25 -16.68 -43.02 7.33
N VAL A 26 -16.61 -43.51 8.56
CA VAL A 26 -17.43 -42.99 9.66
C VAL A 26 -16.60 -42.75 10.92
N TYR A 27 -16.94 -41.68 11.64
CA TYR A 27 -16.31 -41.28 12.90
C TYR A 27 -17.37 -40.86 13.91
N ILE A 28 -17.01 -40.88 15.20
CA ILE A 28 -17.91 -40.44 16.27
C ILE A 28 -17.14 -39.72 17.39
N ASP A 29 -17.72 -38.63 17.89
CA ASP A 29 -17.20 -37.87 19.03
C ASP A 29 -18.30 -37.63 20.08
N PHE A 30 -17.90 -37.46 21.35
CA PHE A 30 -18.80 -37.35 22.49
C PHE A 30 -18.61 -36.04 23.27
N GLY A 31 -19.72 -35.34 23.49
CA GLY A 31 -19.78 -34.20 24.40
C GLY A 31 -19.64 -34.65 25.85
N SER A 32 -18.74 -34.04 26.60
CA SER A 32 -18.35 -34.45 27.95
C SER A 32 -18.29 -33.30 28.94
N ILE A 33 -18.62 -33.56 30.21
CA ILE A 33 -18.47 -32.65 31.34
C ILE A 33 -17.34 -33.18 32.21
N TRP A 34 -16.44 -32.28 32.60
CA TRP A 34 -15.25 -32.54 33.39
C TRP A 34 -15.31 -31.73 34.68
N GLN A 35 -14.93 -32.35 35.79
CA GLN A 35 -14.81 -31.76 37.11
C GLN A 35 -13.33 -31.69 37.47
N LYS A 36 -12.83 -30.51 37.81
CA LYS A 36 -11.46 -30.28 38.26
C LYS A 36 -11.44 -29.89 39.73
N LYS A 37 -10.83 -30.73 40.56
CA LYS A 37 -10.54 -30.48 41.98
C LYS A 37 -9.34 -29.53 42.10
N LYS A 38 -9.51 -28.43 42.82
CA LYS A 38 -8.46 -27.43 43.06
C LYS A 38 -8.36 -27.17 44.56
N GLN A 39 -7.19 -27.42 45.15
CA GLN A 39 -6.95 -27.08 46.54
C GLN A 39 -6.68 -25.58 46.67
N VAL A 40 -7.44 -24.92 47.52
CA VAL A 40 -7.35 -23.49 47.78
C VAL A 40 -7.17 -23.28 49.27
N TYR A 41 -6.17 -22.50 49.64
CA TYR A 41 -5.87 -22.21 51.03
C TYR A 41 -6.54 -20.89 51.43
N LYS A 42 -7.55 -20.95 52.30
CA LYS A 42 -8.27 -19.78 52.80
C LYS A 42 -8.39 -19.92 54.33
N HIS A 43 -8.07 -18.84 55.05
CA HIS A 43 -8.19 -18.75 56.51
C HIS A 43 -7.44 -19.87 57.28
N GLN A 44 -6.19 -20.14 56.89
CA GLN A 44 -5.33 -21.15 57.52
C GLN A 44 -5.85 -22.60 57.45
N GLN A 45 -6.76 -22.92 56.51
CA GLN A 45 -7.18 -24.28 56.21
C GLN A 45 -7.14 -24.56 54.69
N THR A 46 -6.83 -25.79 54.31
CA THR A 46 -6.86 -26.27 52.92
C THR A 46 -8.28 -26.73 52.58
N LEU A 47 -8.92 -26.12 51.58
CA LEU A 47 -10.25 -26.49 51.08
C LEU A 47 -10.14 -27.00 49.65
N ASP A 48 -10.90 -28.05 49.33
CA ASP A 48 -11.00 -28.61 47.98
C ASP A 48 -12.18 -27.92 47.23
N GLU A 49 -11.88 -27.03 46.28
CA GLU A 49 -12.89 -26.40 45.39
C GLU A 49 -13.00 -27.19 44.08
N TYR A 50 -14.21 -27.58 43.67
CA TYR A 50 -14.45 -28.33 42.43
C TYR A 50 -15.04 -27.44 41.34
N HIS A 51 -14.38 -27.39 40.19
CA HIS A 51 -14.76 -26.58 39.03
C HIS A 51 -15.24 -27.48 37.90
N TYR A 52 -16.35 -27.15 37.24
CA TYR A 52 -16.88 -27.95 36.13
C TYR A 52 -16.70 -27.23 34.79
N SER A 53 -16.27 -27.95 33.77
CA SER A 53 -16.14 -27.48 32.39
C SER A 53 -16.76 -28.50 31.44
N HIS A 54 -17.38 -28.05 30.36
CA HIS A 54 -17.94 -28.95 29.35
C HIS A 54 -17.27 -28.75 27.98
N THR A 55 -17.22 -29.82 27.20
CA THR A 55 -16.70 -29.84 25.84
C THR A 55 -17.77 -30.47 24.94
N GLY A 56 -18.20 -29.78 23.89
CA GLY A 56 -19.13 -30.32 22.90
C GLY A 56 -18.43 -31.24 21.88
N PRO A 57 -19.17 -32.16 21.23
CA PRO A 57 -18.60 -33.02 20.20
C PRO A 57 -18.27 -32.19 18.96
N SER A 58 -17.13 -32.47 18.32
CA SER A 58 -16.66 -31.73 17.15
C SER A 58 -16.19 -32.67 16.05
N ALA A 59 -16.53 -32.34 14.79
CA ALA A 59 -16.00 -33.03 13.63
C ALA A 59 -14.46 -33.00 13.59
N ASP A 60 -13.86 -31.90 14.08
CA ASP A 60 -12.41 -31.72 14.17
C ASP A 60 -11.75 -32.54 15.30
N ASN A 61 -12.52 -33.17 16.19
CA ASN A 61 -11.98 -34.07 17.21
C ASN A 61 -12.32 -35.55 16.94
N SER A 62 -13.26 -35.81 16.03
CA SER A 62 -13.77 -37.15 15.70
C SER A 62 -12.72 -38.13 15.15
N TYR A 63 -11.65 -37.64 14.52
CA TYR A 63 -10.56 -38.48 13.99
C TYR A 63 -9.52 -38.93 15.05
N LYS A 64 -9.62 -38.42 16.29
CA LYS A 64 -8.68 -38.73 17.38
C LYS A 64 -9.15 -39.88 18.28
N THR A 65 -10.44 -40.22 18.24
CA THR A 65 -11.10 -41.07 19.25
C THR A 65 -11.38 -42.49 18.78
N LEU A 66 -11.47 -42.76 17.46
CA LEU A 66 -11.68 -44.10 16.89
C LEU A 66 -10.86 -44.32 15.59
N PRO A 67 -10.42 -45.56 15.28
CA PRO A 67 -9.69 -45.85 14.05
C PRO A 67 -10.57 -45.63 12.81
N ASN A 68 -9.96 -45.12 11.74
CA ASN A 68 -10.56 -44.78 10.45
C ASN A 68 -11.29 -45.98 9.80
N THR A 69 -12.54 -46.22 10.20
CA THR A 69 -13.31 -47.40 9.80
C THR A 69 -14.06 -47.12 8.51
N VAL A 70 -13.81 -47.93 7.49
CA VAL A 70 -14.55 -47.90 6.23
C VAL A 70 -15.69 -48.90 6.34
N VAL A 71 -16.92 -48.41 6.38
CA VAL A 71 -18.14 -49.24 6.39
C VAL A 71 -18.50 -49.58 4.96
N ARG A 72 -18.60 -50.88 4.68
CA ARG A 72 -18.89 -51.43 3.35
C ARG A 72 -20.11 -52.35 3.34
N ASP A 73 -20.44 -52.89 4.51
CA ASP A 73 -21.48 -53.87 4.73
C ASP A 73 -21.93 -53.86 6.21
N LYS A 74 -22.94 -54.66 6.53
CA LYS A 74 -23.51 -54.71 7.87
C LYS A 74 -22.51 -55.20 8.92
N GLN A 75 -21.59 -56.08 8.54
CA GLN A 75 -20.57 -56.62 9.44
C GLN A 75 -19.56 -55.55 9.87
N THR A 76 -19.10 -54.73 8.93
CA THR A 76 -18.21 -53.59 9.21
C THR A 76 -18.92 -52.46 9.96
N ASN A 77 -20.23 -52.29 9.77
CA ASN A 77 -21.06 -51.40 10.58
C ASN A 77 -21.21 -51.89 12.03
N ASP A 78 -21.48 -53.19 12.23
CA ASP A 78 -21.58 -53.79 13.57
C ASP A 78 -20.24 -53.74 14.31
N TYR A 79 -19.12 -53.87 13.59
CA TYR A 79 -17.78 -53.66 14.14
C TYR A 79 -17.57 -52.21 14.62
N PHE A 80 -17.93 -51.21 13.80
CA PHE A 80 -17.86 -49.81 14.21
C PHE A 80 -18.76 -49.50 15.41
N LYS A 81 -19.98 -50.06 15.41
CA LYS A 81 -20.93 -49.96 16.53
C LYS A 81 -20.37 -50.53 17.83
N GLN A 82 -19.71 -51.69 17.78
CA GLN A 82 -19.06 -52.27 18.96
C GLN A 82 -17.90 -51.38 19.44
N LYS A 83 -17.09 -50.84 18.53
CA LYS A 83 -15.99 -49.94 18.89
C LYS A 83 -16.45 -48.63 19.52
N ALA A 84 -17.58 -48.07 19.07
CA ALA A 84 -18.19 -46.90 19.70
C ALA A 84 -18.68 -47.19 21.14
N VAL A 85 -19.13 -48.42 21.40
CA VAL A 85 -19.51 -48.88 22.75
C VAL A 85 -18.28 -49.09 23.64
N ASP A 86 -17.21 -49.69 23.09
CA ASP A 86 -15.96 -49.88 23.82
C ASP A 86 -15.36 -48.53 24.24
N LEU A 87 -15.33 -47.54 23.34
CA LEU A 87 -14.86 -46.18 23.64
C LEU A 87 -15.68 -45.50 24.74
N LEU A 88 -17.00 -45.72 24.78
CA LEU A 88 -17.85 -45.24 25.87
C LEU A 88 -17.53 -45.92 27.20
N SER A 89 -17.16 -47.19 27.17
CA SER A 89 -16.71 -47.93 28.35
C SER A 89 -15.37 -47.39 28.85
N ASP A 90 -14.42 -47.10 27.95
CA ASP A 90 -13.12 -46.52 28.29
C ASP A 90 -13.27 -45.12 28.92
N TYR A 91 -14.27 -44.33 28.51
CA TYR A 91 -14.59 -43.04 29.14
C TYR A 91 -15.20 -43.13 30.53
N GLN A 92 -15.63 -44.32 30.97
CA GLN A 92 -16.12 -44.56 32.32
C GLN A 92 -15.05 -45.13 33.25
N ASP A 93 -13.89 -45.53 32.72
CA ASP A 93 -12.77 -46.03 33.51
C ASP A 93 -11.96 -44.85 34.08
N THR A 94 -11.90 -44.75 35.40
CA THR A 94 -11.49 -43.52 36.13
C THR A 94 -9.98 -43.35 36.30
N ASN A 95 -9.16 -44.15 35.60
CA ASN A 95 -7.72 -44.26 35.89
C ASN A 95 -6.78 -43.56 34.89
N HIS A 96 -7.11 -42.35 34.42
CA HIS A 96 -6.19 -41.52 33.64
C HIS A 96 -5.53 -40.39 34.46
N GLN A 97 -4.42 -40.74 35.10
CA GLN A 97 -3.12 -40.02 35.27
C GLN A 97 -3.00 -38.52 35.57
N ASP A 98 -4.04 -37.79 35.99
CA ASP A 98 -3.83 -36.51 36.69
C ASP A 98 -4.89 -36.35 37.79
N SER A 99 -4.49 -36.46 39.06
CA SER A 99 -5.37 -36.70 40.23
C SER A 99 -6.34 -35.57 40.57
N ALA A 100 -6.41 -34.54 39.73
CA ALA A 100 -7.21 -33.35 39.91
C ALA A 100 -8.38 -33.22 38.93
N THR A 101 -8.52 -34.06 37.89
CA THR A 101 -9.59 -33.89 36.87
C THR A 101 -10.36 -35.18 36.60
N LEU A 102 -11.70 -35.15 36.69
CA LEU A 102 -12.61 -36.28 36.56
C LEU A 102 -13.66 -36.01 35.47
N LYS A 103 -13.87 -36.92 34.51
CA LYS A 103 -15.01 -36.84 33.58
C LYS A 103 -16.27 -37.28 34.32
N VAL A 104 -17.23 -36.38 34.51
CA VAL A 104 -18.41 -36.61 35.36
C VAL A 104 -19.69 -36.92 34.59
N ALA A 105 -19.78 -36.53 33.31
CA ALA A 105 -20.94 -36.85 32.47
C ALA A 105 -20.61 -36.81 30.97
N LEU A 106 -21.39 -37.54 30.18
CA LEU A 106 -21.49 -37.39 28.73
C LEU A 106 -22.90 -36.88 28.41
N TYR A 107 -23.03 -35.86 27.56
CA TYR A 107 -24.31 -35.18 27.34
C TYR A 107 -24.76 -35.12 25.88
N SER A 108 -23.87 -35.41 24.91
CA SER A 108 -24.22 -35.45 23.48
C SER A 108 -23.22 -36.29 22.67
N PHE A 109 -23.54 -36.62 21.42
CA PHE A 109 -22.63 -37.29 20.49
C PHE A 109 -22.86 -36.84 19.04
N LEU A 110 -21.82 -36.89 18.22
CA LEU A 110 -21.83 -36.52 16.80
C LEU A 110 -21.26 -37.66 15.96
N ILE A 111 -21.98 -38.10 14.91
CA ILE A 111 -21.51 -39.08 13.92
C ILE A 111 -21.19 -38.34 12.61
N VAL A 112 -19.98 -38.55 12.08
CA VAL A 112 -19.51 -37.89 10.85
C VAL A 112 -19.26 -38.93 9.76
N VAL A 113 -19.81 -38.72 8.56
CA VAL A 113 -19.72 -39.65 7.42
C VAL A 113 -19.00 -39.00 6.24
N TYR A 114 -18.02 -39.69 5.67
CA TYR A 114 -17.30 -39.28 4.46
C TYR A 114 -17.52 -40.28 3.33
N ARG A 115 -18.18 -39.83 2.27
CA ARG A 115 -18.47 -40.63 1.06
C ARG A 115 -17.22 -40.73 0.17
N LEU A 116 -16.84 -41.94 -0.25
CA LEU A 116 -15.68 -42.15 -1.12
C LEU A 116 -16.07 -42.07 -2.61
N PRO A 117 -15.47 -41.19 -3.43
CA PRO A 117 -15.78 -41.09 -4.86
C PRO A 117 -15.17 -42.23 -5.67
N LEU A 118 -15.96 -42.81 -6.59
CA LEU A 118 -15.49 -43.80 -7.57
C LEU A 118 -14.53 -43.14 -8.57
N GLY A 119 -13.34 -43.71 -8.71
CA GLY A 119 -12.36 -43.26 -9.68
C GLY A 119 -12.71 -43.70 -11.10
N THR A 120 -12.81 -42.73 -12.01
CA THR A 120 -12.37 -42.84 -13.41
C THR A 120 -11.79 -41.50 -13.84
N LYS A 121 -10.57 -41.52 -14.39
CA LYS A 121 -9.93 -40.40 -15.08
C LYS A 121 -10.64 -40.16 -16.42
N MET A 122 -11.04 -38.92 -16.69
CA MET A 122 -11.10 -38.34 -18.03
C MET A 122 -10.89 -36.82 -17.94
N ASP A 123 -10.35 -36.24 -19.01
CA ASP A 123 -9.49 -35.05 -19.06
C ASP A 123 -10.10 -33.70 -18.64
N LYS A 124 -9.33 -32.94 -17.86
CA LYS A 124 -9.59 -31.54 -17.46
C LYS A 124 -9.42 -30.53 -18.60
N ILE A 125 -9.13 -30.97 -19.83
CA ILE A 125 -8.84 -30.09 -20.98
C ILE A 125 -10.06 -29.91 -21.92
N CYS A 126 -11.07 -30.79 -21.89
CA CYS A 126 -12.14 -30.79 -22.89
C CYS A 126 -13.51 -30.22 -22.45
N GLN A 127 -13.65 -29.67 -21.24
CA GLN A 127 -14.88 -28.97 -20.83
C GLN A 127 -14.69 -27.48 -20.55
N HIS A 128 -13.48 -26.96 -20.75
CA HIS A 128 -13.16 -25.53 -20.59
C HIS A 128 -13.42 -24.69 -21.85
N PHE A 129 -13.88 -25.30 -22.94
CA PHE A 129 -14.11 -24.60 -24.21
C PHE A 129 -15.53 -24.85 -24.71
N ASN A 130 -16.42 -23.87 -24.44
CA ASN A 130 -17.62 -23.47 -25.20
C ASN A 130 -18.82 -23.20 -24.30
N LYS A 131 -18.95 -21.94 -23.86
CA LYS A 131 -20.12 -21.07 -23.97
C LYS A 131 -20.01 -19.95 -22.94
N GLU A 132 -19.35 -18.85 -23.32
CA GLU A 132 -19.51 -17.59 -22.63
C GLU A 132 -20.85 -16.99 -23.01
N ALA A 133 -21.63 -16.64 -22.00
CA ALA A 133 -22.86 -15.89 -22.18
C ALA A 133 -23.01 -14.92 -21.01
N SER A 134 -23.17 -13.62 -21.28
CA SER A 134 -23.45 -12.61 -20.26
C SER A 134 -24.94 -12.30 -20.23
N ALA A 135 -25.57 -12.33 -19.07
CA ALA A 135 -26.98 -12.05 -18.90
C ALA A 135 -27.21 -10.63 -18.36
N ALA A 136 -28.13 -9.88 -18.99
CA ALA A 136 -28.60 -8.56 -18.54
C ALA A 136 -30.13 -8.54 -18.45
N THR A 137 -30.67 -7.85 -17.46
CA THR A 137 -32.13 -7.78 -17.21
C THR A 137 -32.70 -6.49 -17.76
N ILE A 138 -33.72 -6.59 -18.63
CA ILE A 138 -34.51 -5.48 -19.16
C ILE A 138 -35.98 -5.86 -18.95
N ASN A 139 -36.76 -5.02 -18.25
CA ASN A 139 -38.17 -5.28 -17.93
C ASN A 139 -38.44 -6.67 -17.32
N ASP A 140 -37.66 -7.05 -16.29
CA ASP A 140 -37.75 -8.34 -15.60
C ASP A 140 -37.57 -9.60 -16.48
N GLN A 141 -37.06 -9.45 -17.70
CA GLN A 141 -36.64 -10.57 -18.55
C GLN A 141 -35.12 -10.60 -18.73
N ILE A 142 -34.56 -11.80 -18.58
CA ILE A 142 -33.12 -12.05 -18.69
C ILE A 142 -32.76 -12.25 -20.16
N THR A 143 -31.96 -11.34 -20.72
CA THR A 143 -31.40 -11.46 -22.07
C THR A 143 -29.96 -11.93 -21.99
N THR A 144 -29.59 -12.95 -22.78
CA THR A 144 -28.25 -13.57 -22.76
C THR A 144 -27.48 -13.21 -24.04
N LEU A 145 -26.30 -12.59 -23.91
CA LEU A 145 -25.40 -12.18 -25.00
C LEU A 145 -24.27 -13.19 -25.18
N TYR A 146 -23.89 -13.47 -26.43
CA TYR A 146 -22.82 -14.41 -26.78
C TYR A 146 -21.69 -13.68 -27.53
N PHE A 147 -20.43 -13.99 -27.20
CA PHE A 147 -19.26 -13.36 -27.81
C PHE A 147 -18.49 -14.33 -28.72
N ASP A 148 -18.06 -13.87 -29.90
CA ASP A 148 -17.32 -14.66 -30.88
C ASP A 148 -15.94 -14.05 -31.14
N LEU A 149 -14.90 -14.73 -30.67
CA LEU A 149 -13.49 -14.30 -30.70
C LEU A 149 -12.87 -14.30 -32.12
N ARG A 150 -13.63 -14.61 -33.17
CA ARG A 150 -13.14 -14.67 -34.55
C ARG A 150 -13.15 -13.32 -35.29
N ASN A 151 -13.71 -12.26 -34.70
CA ASN A 151 -13.95 -10.98 -35.38
C ASN A 151 -12.91 -9.86 -35.15
N GLY A 152 -11.77 -10.15 -34.51
CA GLY A 152 -10.54 -9.34 -34.68
C GLY A 152 -10.33 -8.11 -33.75
N SER A 153 -11.23 -7.78 -32.83
CA SER A 153 -10.96 -6.83 -31.72
C SER A 153 -10.84 -7.55 -30.36
N ASP A 154 -10.13 -6.96 -29.39
CA ASP A 154 -9.88 -7.53 -28.06
C ASP A 154 -11.19 -7.88 -27.33
N PHE A 155 -11.22 -9.03 -26.63
CA PHE A 155 -12.33 -9.47 -25.79
C PHE A 155 -12.76 -8.39 -24.79
N ILE A 156 -11.79 -7.67 -24.21
CA ILE A 156 -12.07 -6.59 -23.26
C ILE A 156 -12.77 -5.42 -23.96
N GLU A 157 -12.41 -5.09 -25.19
CA GLU A 157 -13.06 -4.01 -25.95
C GLU A 157 -14.48 -4.38 -26.42
N GLN A 158 -14.68 -5.63 -26.85
CA GLN A 158 -16.02 -6.13 -27.26
C GLN A 158 -16.97 -6.23 -26.07
N TRP A 159 -16.47 -6.73 -24.93
CA TRP A 159 -17.23 -6.81 -23.69
C TRP A 159 -17.59 -5.43 -23.15
N ILE A 160 -16.63 -4.49 -23.10
CA ILE A 160 -16.88 -3.12 -22.64
C ILE A 160 -17.86 -2.39 -23.58
N SER A 161 -17.72 -2.49 -24.90
CA SER A 161 -18.60 -1.77 -25.83
C SER A 161 -20.06 -2.20 -25.74
N GLN A 162 -20.34 -3.50 -25.63
CA GLN A 162 -21.71 -4.02 -25.48
C GLN A 162 -22.29 -3.80 -24.08
N LEU A 163 -21.47 -3.77 -23.03
CA LEU A 163 -21.92 -3.42 -21.67
C LEU A 163 -22.38 -1.96 -21.60
N PHE A 164 -21.76 -1.08 -22.38
CA PHE A 164 -22.19 0.31 -22.54
C PHE A 164 -23.47 0.45 -23.38
N GLU A 165 -23.66 -0.32 -24.46
CA GLU A 165 -24.94 -0.34 -25.20
C GLU A 165 -26.10 -0.83 -24.33
N VAL A 166 -25.91 -1.91 -23.56
CA VAL A 166 -26.92 -2.40 -22.61
C VAL A 166 -27.23 -1.36 -21.53
N ALA A 167 -26.22 -0.64 -21.02
CA ALA A 167 -26.44 0.44 -20.05
C ALA A 167 -27.25 1.61 -20.65
N VAL A 168 -27.06 1.92 -21.94
CA VAL A 168 -27.86 2.93 -22.66
C VAL A 168 -29.31 2.45 -22.82
N THR A 169 -29.54 1.20 -23.24
CA THR A 169 -30.89 0.64 -23.41
C THR A 169 -31.64 0.50 -22.09
N VAL A 170 -30.96 0.16 -20.99
CA VAL A 170 -31.53 0.15 -19.63
C VAL A 170 -31.93 1.56 -19.19
N ASN A 171 -31.15 2.57 -19.55
CA ASN A 171 -31.44 3.96 -19.23
C ASN A 171 -32.64 4.50 -20.05
N GLU A 172 -32.77 4.11 -21.32
CA GLU A 172 -33.93 4.41 -22.18
C GLU A 172 -35.21 3.66 -21.74
N ALA A 173 -35.09 2.39 -21.31
CA ALA A 173 -36.20 1.61 -20.74
C ALA A 173 -36.71 2.19 -19.40
N ASN A 174 -35.80 2.73 -18.58
CA ASN A 174 -36.16 3.43 -17.35
C ASN A 174 -36.85 4.79 -17.59
N GLN A 175 -36.63 5.42 -18.76
CA GLN A 175 -37.32 6.67 -19.16
C GLN A 175 -38.72 6.44 -19.75
N SER A 176 -39.01 5.24 -20.24
CA SER A 176 -40.27 4.89 -20.91
C SER A 176 -41.34 4.28 -19.98
N ASN A 177 -41.00 3.99 -18.71
CA ASN A 177 -41.91 3.53 -17.67
C ASN A 177 -42.51 4.68 -16.83
N ILE A 178 -43.06 5.70 -17.49
CA ILE A 178 -43.91 6.71 -16.84
C ILE A 178 -45.36 6.51 -17.30
N PRO A 179 -46.26 5.96 -16.47
CA PRO A 179 -47.69 6.20 -16.63
C PRO A 179 -47.98 7.66 -16.24
N ASP A 180 -48.67 8.37 -17.13
CA ASP A 180 -49.18 9.73 -16.93
C ASP A 180 -49.81 9.92 -15.53
N VAL A 181 -49.14 10.69 -14.68
CA VAL A 181 -49.79 11.42 -13.59
C VAL A 181 -49.24 12.84 -13.57
N THR A 182 -50.19 13.77 -13.65
CA THR A 182 -50.02 15.21 -13.80
C THR A 182 -49.44 15.85 -12.52
N ILE A 183 -48.69 16.93 -12.75
CA ILE A 183 -47.87 17.75 -11.85
C ILE A 183 -48.55 18.14 -10.51
N ASN A 184 -47.80 18.05 -9.39
CA ASN A 184 -47.74 19.15 -8.41
C ASN A 184 -46.52 19.08 -7.47
N ASP A 185 -45.99 20.26 -7.18
CA ASP A 185 -44.80 20.56 -6.37
C ASP A 185 -44.73 19.88 -4.99
N LYS A 186 -43.47 19.62 -4.56
CA LYS A 186 -42.92 19.43 -3.19
C LYS A 186 -42.51 18.01 -2.75
N CYS A 187 -41.28 17.94 -2.19
CA CYS A 187 -40.65 16.90 -1.36
C CYS A 187 -40.12 15.64 -2.07
N GLN A 188 -38.79 15.47 -2.23
CA GLN A 188 -37.79 14.88 -1.30
C GLN A 188 -37.98 13.38 -0.98
N HIS A 189 -37.01 12.54 -1.40
CA HIS A 189 -36.20 11.58 -0.61
C HIS A 189 -35.30 10.78 -1.59
N GLN A 190 -33.99 11.01 -1.66
CA GLN A 190 -32.90 10.37 -0.88
C GLN A 190 -32.84 8.83 -0.93
N HIS A 191 -32.01 8.30 -1.84
CA HIS A 191 -31.21 7.09 -1.57
C HIS A 191 -29.73 7.44 -1.69
N GLY A 192 -29.12 7.73 -0.55
CA GLY A 192 -27.68 7.87 -0.40
C GLY A 192 -27.07 6.53 -0.02
N VAL A 193 -26.23 5.98 -0.89
CA VAL A 193 -25.34 4.85 -0.58
C VAL A 193 -24.04 5.41 0.02
N ILE A 194 -23.66 4.90 1.18
CA ILE A 194 -22.35 5.11 1.82
C ILE A 194 -21.36 4.15 1.13
N PRO A 195 -20.17 4.59 0.66
CA PRO A 195 -19.21 3.68 0.07
C PRO A 195 -18.41 2.97 1.17
N TYR A 196 -18.92 1.84 1.66
CA TYR A 196 -18.05 0.77 2.13
C TYR A 196 -17.50 0.05 0.89
N LYS A 197 -16.18 -0.12 0.80
CA LYS A 197 -15.54 -0.97 -0.21
C LYS A 197 -16.26 -2.33 -0.25
N PRO A 198 -16.78 -2.81 -1.40
CA PRO A 198 -17.27 -4.16 -1.48
C PRO A 198 -16.08 -5.12 -1.34
N GLN A 199 -16.00 -5.82 -0.22
CA GLN A 199 -15.55 -7.19 -0.24
C GLN A 199 -16.74 -7.99 -0.79
N THR A 200 -16.63 -8.53 -2.00
CA THR A 200 -17.65 -9.45 -2.49
C THR A 200 -17.46 -10.77 -1.77
N VAL A 201 -18.40 -11.09 -0.88
CA VAL A 201 -18.63 -12.44 -0.38
C VAL A 201 -19.85 -12.96 -1.13
N VAL A 202 -19.69 -14.05 -1.87
CA VAL A 202 -20.81 -14.75 -2.47
C VAL A 202 -21.17 -15.90 -1.55
N SER A 203 -22.38 -15.82 -1.01
CA SER A 203 -23.03 -16.87 -0.23
C SER A 203 -24.12 -17.51 -1.08
N HIS A 204 -24.10 -18.83 -1.20
CA HIS A 204 -25.08 -19.63 -1.93
C HIS A 204 -26.25 -20.02 -0.99
N GLN A 205 -27.51 -19.95 -1.42
CA GLN A 205 -28.65 -20.25 -0.52
C GLN A 205 -28.80 -21.75 -0.17
N ASP A 206 -28.20 -22.66 -0.93
CA ASP A 206 -28.31 -24.11 -0.68
C ASP A 206 -27.03 -24.82 -0.14
N TYR A 207 -25.92 -24.11 0.15
CA TYR A 207 -24.70 -24.73 0.69
C TYR A 207 -23.91 -23.83 1.66
N ASP A 208 -23.38 -24.42 2.73
CA ASP A 208 -22.85 -23.72 3.91
C ASP A 208 -21.31 -23.49 3.86
N PHE A 209 -20.85 -22.69 2.89
CA PHE A 209 -19.54 -22.02 2.97
C PHE A 209 -19.51 -20.73 2.13
N ASP A 210 -18.78 -19.73 2.62
CA ASP A 210 -18.59 -18.43 1.96
C ASP A 210 -17.29 -18.41 1.13
N LEU A 211 -17.37 -17.95 -0.12
CA LEU A 211 -16.18 -17.63 -0.93
C LEU A 211 -15.69 -16.21 -0.63
N ARG A 212 -14.42 -16.09 -0.19
CA ARG A 212 -13.72 -14.81 0.01
C ARG A 212 -12.58 -14.67 -0.98
N PHE A 213 -12.61 -13.62 -1.81
CA PHE A 213 -11.55 -13.35 -2.79
C PHE A 213 -10.37 -12.62 -2.14
N ILE A 214 -9.18 -13.22 -2.21
CA ILE A 214 -7.87 -12.57 -1.98
C ILE A 214 -7.11 -12.59 -3.31
N ASP A 215 -6.59 -11.42 -3.66
CA ASP A 215 -5.90 -11.13 -4.91
C ASP A 215 -4.50 -11.79 -4.97
N ILE A 216 -4.32 -12.66 -5.96
CA ILE A 216 -3.07 -13.02 -6.64
C ILE A 216 -3.52 -13.81 -7.87
N LEU A 217 -3.32 -13.27 -9.07
CA LEU A 217 -3.21 -13.94 -10.39
C LEU A 217 -3.77 -13.04 -11.49
N SER A 218 -3.01 -12.00 -11.82
CA SER A 218 -3.18 -11.29 -13.08
C SER A 218 -1.84 -11.31 -13.83
N PHE A 219 -1.43 -12.49 -14.28
CA PHE A 219 -0.38 -12.63 -15.32
C PHE A 219 -0.34 -14.06 -15.89
N ILE A 220 -1.26 -14.40 -16.81
CA ILE A 220 -1.05 -15.44 -17.83
C ILE A 220 -1.81 -15.02 -19.11
N PRO A 221 -1.16 -14.90 -20.29
CA PRO A 221 -1.85 -14.70 -21.58
C PRO A 221 -2.70 -15.92 -21.99
N PRO A 222 -3.75 -15.78 -22.83
CA PRO A 222 -4.87 -16.72 -22.86
C PRO A 222 -4.63 -18.11 -23.46
N ASN A 223 -3.43 -18.46 -23.95
CA ASN A 223 -3.25 -19.67 -24.76
C ASN A 223 -2.03 -20.55 -24.41
N ASN A 224 -1.48 -20.46 -23.20
CA ASN A 224 -0.47 -21.41 -22.74
C ASN A 224 -0.94 -22.18 -21.51
N THR A 225 -1.00 -23.50 -21.61
CA THR A 225 -1.08 -24.36 -20.41
C THR A 225 0.23 -24.30 -19.63
N LEU A 226 0.18 -24.48 -18.29
CA LEU A 226 1.36 -24.53 -17.41
C LEU A 226 2.45 -25.50 -17.93
N LYS A 227 2.04 -26.57 -18.61
CA LYS A 227 2.91 -27.56 -19.26
C LYS A 227 3.63 -26.99 -20.50
N GLN A 228 2.92 -26.21 -21.33
CA GLN A 228 3.50 -25.50 -22.49
C GLN A 228 4.38 -24.31 -22.08
N PHE A 229 4.10 -23.65 -20.95
CA PHE A 229 4.97 -22.62 -20.38
C PHE A 229 6.33 -23.21 -19.96
N VAL A 230 6.31 -24.37 -19.31
CA VAL A 230 7.52 -25.13 -18.94
C VAL A 230 8.23 -25.69 -20.18
N GLU A 231 7.52 -26.12 -21.23
CA GLU A 231 8.13 -26.60 -22.48
C GLU A 231 8.74 -25.46 -23.33
N LYS A 232 8.11 -24.28 -23.38
CA LYS A 232 8.55 -23.12 -24.18
C LYS A 232 9.71 -22.34 -23.54
N PHE A 233 9.75 -22.26 -22.21
CA PHE A 233 10.83 -21.56 -21.48
C PHE A 233 11.85 -22.50 -20.83
N GLY A 234 11.53 -23.79 -20.67
CA GLY A 234 12.42 -24.78 -20.07
C GLY A 234 13.54 -25.29 -20.98
N THR A 235 13.54 -24.93 -22.27
CA THR A 235 14.59 -25.35 -23.23
C THR A 235 15.31 -24.22 -23.95
N LYS A 236 14.91 -22.96 -23.79
CA LYS A 236 15.54 -21.81 -24.48
C LYS A 236 15.97 -20.62 -23.61
N VAL A 237 15.86 -20.71 -22.29
CA VAL A 237 16.56 -19.78 -21.38
C VAL A 237 17.59 -20.58 -20.58
N LEU A 238 18.87 -20.30 -20.87
CA LEU A 238 20.10 -20.87 -20.31
C LEU A 238 20.57 -22.23 -20.86
N SER A 239 20.80 -22.32 -22.18
CA SER A 239 21.82 -23.24 -22.73
C SER A 239 23.13 -22.53 -23.10
N GLN A 240 23.25 -21.23 -22.82
CA GLN A 240 24.53 -20.52 -22.78
C GLN A 240 24.63 -19.83 -21.43
N SER A 241 24.97 -20.61 -20.40
CA SER A 241 25.63 -20.06 -19.23
C SER A 241 27.09 -19.85 -19.61
N GLU A 242 27.47 -18.65 -20.05
CA GLU A 242 28.84 -18.24 -19.82
C GLU A 242 29.02 -18.09 -18.31
N ALA A 243 30.07 -18.71 -17.80
CA ALA A 243 30.42 -18.60 -16.39
C ALA A 243 30.82 -17.16 -16.13
N TYR A 244 30.20 -16.51 -15.13
CA TYR A 244 30.73 -15.29 -14.54
C TYR A 244 32.15 -15.59 -14.04
N THR A 245 33.18 -15.14 -14.75
CA THR A 245 34.57 -15.21 -14.31
C THR A 245 34.98 -13.90 -13.65
N LYS A 246 36.11 -13.95 -12.95
CA LYS A 246 36.68 -12.82 -12.22
C LYS A 246 37.03 -11.63 -13.15
N GLU A 247 37.22 -11.86 -14.46
CA GLU A 247 37.52 -10.80 -15.43
C GLU A 247 36.35 -9.80 -15.62
N ASP A 248 35.08 -10.25 -15.58
CA ASP A 248 33.90 -9.38 -15.70
C ASP A 248 33.74 -8.37 -14.54
N PHE A 249 34.42 -8.63 -13.42
CA PHE A 249 34.45 -7.75 -12.25
C PHE A 249 35.47 -6.60 -12.40
N TYR A 250 36.50 -6.74 -13.25
CA TYR A 250 37.60 -5.78 -13.35
C TYR A 250 37.56 -4.87 -14.59
N ASP A 251 36.86 -5.25 -15.67
CA ASP A 251 36.68 -4.38 -16.85
C ASP A 251 35.84 -3.12 -16.57
N LYS A 252 35.12 -3.08 -15.44
CA LYS A 252 34.37 -1.89 -14.99
C LYS A 252 35.15 -0.97 -14.06
N LEU A 253 36.39 -1.32 -13.70
CA LEU A 253 37.19 -0.55 -12.74
C LEU A 253 38.32 0.29 -13.35
N ASN A 254 38.69 0.11 -14.61
CA ASN A 254 39.76 0.92 -15.22
C ASN A 254 39.31 1.60 -16.51
N ASN A 255 38.89 2.86 -16.38
CA ASN A 255 38.90 3.80 -17.51
C ASN A 255 39.35 5.19 -17.02
N LYS A 256 40.65 5.33 -16.72
CA LYS A 256 41.56 6.30 -17.37
C LYS A 256 42.98 6.30 -16.79
N ASN A 257 43.93 6.08 -17.70
CA ASN A 257 45.30 6.61 -17.86
C ASN A 257 46.20 6.77 -16.62
N ILE A 258 47.15 5.85 -16.46
CA ILE A 258 48.42 6.06 -15.75
C ILE A 258 49.54 5.52 -16.67
N SER A 259 50.68 6.23 -16.76
CA SER A 259 51.77 5.99 -17.70
C SER A 259 52.64 4.78 -17.36
N ASP A 260 53.24 4.18 -18.41
CA ASP A 260 53.88 2.86 -18.44
C ASP A 260 55.06 2.63 -17.48
N GLU A 261 55.69 3.67 -16.92
CA GLU A 261 56.86 3.50 -16.03
C GLU A 261 56.51 3.23 -14.57
N ASP A 262 55.34 3.67 -14.07
CA ASP A 262 54.89 3.34 -12.70
C ASP A 262 54.26 1.93 -12.62
N TYR A 263 53.93 1.33 -13.77
CA TYR A 263 53.32 0.00 -13.86
C TYR A 263 54.32 -1.14 -13.55
N GLU A 264 55.59 -1.02 -13.97
CA GLU A 264 56.56 -2.12 -13.77
C GLU A 264 57.06 -2.29 -12.33
N GLN A 265 57.05 -1.21 -11.53
CA GLN A 265 57.54 -1.29 -10.14
C GLN A 265 56.47 -1.83 -9.17
N ASP A 266 55.19 -1.51 -9.39
CA ASP A 266 54.06 -2.03 -8.60
C ASP A 266 53.67 -3.47 -8.99
N VAL A 267 53.82 -3.83 -10.26
CA VAL A 267 53.56 -5.20 -10.75
C VAL A 267 54.55 -6.20 -10.14
N ASN A 268 55.82 -5.85 -9.95
CA ASN A 268 56.79 -6.75 -9.32
C ASN A 268 56.60 -6.92 -7.80
N CYS A 269 55.95 -5.96 -7.11
CA CYS A 269 55.58 -6.07 -5.70
C CYS A 269 54.28 -6.89 -5.49
N MET A 270 53.36 -6.91 -6.47
CA MET A 270 52.13 -7.73 -6.42
C MET A 270 52.24 -9.13 -7.03
N ILE A 271 53.12 -9.34 -8.02
CA ILE A 271 53.25 -10.64 -8.69
C ILE A 271 53.99 -11.67 -7.82
N ASN A 272 54.97 -11.26 -7.01
CA ASN A 272 55.69 -12.21 -6.16
C ASN A 272 54.80 -12.90 -5.10
N PRO A 273 53.90 -12.21 -4.38
CA PRO A 273 52.92 -12.87 -3.51
C PRO A 273 51.89 -13.72 -4.27
N ILE A 274 51.52 -13.32 -5.49
CA ILE A 274 50.55 -14.06 -6.33
C ILE A 274 51.18 -15.34 -6.90
N ASN A 275 52.45 -15.31 -7.32
CA ASN A 275 53.19 -16.52 -7.71
C ASN A 275 53.44 -17.44 -6.52
N HIS A 276 53.68 -16.88 -5.32
CA HIS A 276 53.77 -17.66 -4.08
C HIS A 276 52.40 -18.26 -3.67
N LEU A 277 51.29 -17.58 -3.94
CA LEU A 277 49.92 -18.08 -3.75
C LEU A 277 49.52 -19.11 -4.81
N ILE A 278 49.99 -18.96 -6.05
CA ILE A 278 49.81 -19.93 -7.15
C ILE A 278 50.62 -21.20 -6.84
N GLN A 279 51.83 -21.06 -6.31
CA GLN A 279 52.64 -22.19 -5.86
C GLN A 279 51.98 -22.92 -4.66
N ILE A 280 51.43 -22.18 -3.68
CA ILE A 280 50.64 -22.76 -2.59
C ILE A 280 49.34 -23.43 -3.09
N THR A 281 48.64 -22.85 -4.07
CA THR A 281 47.38 -23.42 -4.59
C THR A 281 47.58 -24.61 -5.52
N TRP A 282 48.72 -24.72 -6.23
CA TRP A 282 49.02 -25.86 -7.08
C TRP A 282 49.77 -27.00 -6.37
N GLU A 283 50.63 -26.69 -5.38
CA GLU A 283 51.38 -27.70 -4.63
C GLU A 283 50.66 -28.18 -3.34
N GLU A 284 49.75 -27.38 -2.72
CA GLU A 284 49.12 -27.74 -1.43
C GLU A 284 47.60 -28.10 -1.45
N LYS A 285 46.94 -28.23 -2.61
CA LYS A 285 45.50 -28.64 -2.70
C LYS A 285 44.55 -27.88 -1.73
N VAL A 286 44.64 -26.56 -1.63
CA VAL A 286 43.73 -25.77 -0.78
C VAL A 286 42.36 -25.59 -1.46
N ASP A 287 41.30 -26.11 -0.83
CA ASP A 287 39.91 -26.04 -1.33
C ASP A 287 39.33 -24.61 -1.26
N MET A 288 39.18 -23.97 -2.42
CA MET A 288 38.71 -22.59 -2.58
C MET A 288 37.23 -22.36 -2.19
N LEU A 289 36.44 -23.40 -1.91
CA LEU A 289 35.04 -23.26 -1.47
C LEU A 289 34.89 -23.04 0.05
N GLY A 290 35.98 -23.17 0.82
CA GLY A 290 35.91 -23.19 2.29
C GLY A 290 35.14 -24.41 2.81
N PHE A 291 35.09 -25.48 2.01
CA PHE A 291 34.41 -26.73 2.32
C PHE A 291 35.34 -27.58 3.17
N THR A 292 35.23 -27.45 4.49
CA THR A 292 36.10 -28.19 5.42
C THR A 292 35.39 -29.42 5.97
N GLN A 293 36.17 -30.43 6.34
CA GLN A 293 35.68 -31.58 7.12
C GLN A 293 34.88 -31.12 8.35
N GLN A 294 35.33 -30.07 9.02
CA GLN A 294 34.65 -29.50 10.19
C GLN A 294 33.24 -28.98 9.85
N TRP A 295 33.05 -28.32 8.70
CA TRP A 295 31.74 -27.89 8.25
C TRP A 295 30.82 -29.08 7.99
N TRP A 296 31.34 -30.15 7.37
CA TRP A 296 30.58 -31.36 7.06
C TRP A 296 30.14 -32.08 8.33
N ASN A 297 31.04 -32.28 9.29
CA ASN A 297 30.73 -32.90 10.58
C ASN A 297 29.60 -32.14 11.30
N ASN A 298 29.61 -30.81 11.26
CA ASN A 298 28.53 -29.99 11.82
C ASN A 298 27.19 -30.18 11.09
N LYS A 299 27.20 -30.36 9.76
CA LYS A 299 25.98 -30.63 8.98
C LYS A 299 25.42 -32.03 9.27
N VAL A 300 26.28 -33.05 9.30
CA VAL A 300 25.90 -34.43 9.65
C VAL A 300 25.22 -34.49 11.00
N LYS A 301 25.80 -33.85 12.03
CA LYS A 301 25.17 -33.73 13.36
C LYS A 301 23.77 -33.10 13.29
N GLY A 302 23.62 -32.04 12.50
CA GLY A 302 22.33 -31.40 12.26
C GLY A 302 21.31 -32.30 11.56
N TYR A 303 21.74 -33.17 10.65
CA TYR A 303 20.88 -34.13 9.96
C TYR A 303 20.44 -35.27 10.86
N ILE A 304 21.35 -35.84 11.65
CA ILE A 304 21.04 -36.88 12.64
C ILE A 304 20.01 -36.37 13.65
N ASN A 305 20.26 -35.20 14.26
CA ASN A 305 19.34 -34.60 15.23
C ASN A 305 17.91 -34.39 14.66
N GLN A 306 17.81 -33.99 13.39
CA GLN A 306 16.51 -33.80 12.72
C GLN A 306 15.76 -35.13 12.52
N ASP A 307 16.49 -36.19 12.17
CA ASP A 307 15.90 -37.50 11.90
C ASP A 307 15.52 -38.22 13.20
N GLU A 308 16.34 -38.12 14.24
CA GLU A 308 16.04 -38.62 15.58
C GLU A 308 14.80 -37.93 16.17
N TYR A 309 14.74 -36.59 16.09
CA TYR A 309 13.58 -35.83 16.55
C TYR A 309 12.29 -36.24 15.84
N ALA A 310 12.37 -36.54 14.54
CA ALA A 310 11.25 -37.00 13.73
C ALA A 310 11.01 -38.52 13.80
N LYS A 311 11.76 -39.26 14.64
CA LYS A 311 11.69 -40.72 14.80
C LYS A 311 11.88 -41.50 13.49
N ARG A 312 12.76 -41.02 12.61
CA ARG A 312 13.16 -41.71 11.38
C ARG A 312 14.29 -42.69 11.65
N ASP A 313 14.45 -43.68 10.78
CA ASP A 313 15.60 -44.59 10.80
C ASP A 313 16.89 -43.84 10.41
N THR A 314 17.88 -43.87 11.29
CA THR A 314 19.19 -43.21 11.12
C THR A 314 20.31 -44.17 10.75
N THR A 315 20.05 -45.48 10.67
CA THR A 315 21.06 -46.54 10.49
C THR A 315 21.91 -46.33 9.23
N ASN A 316 21.31 -45.80 8.16
CA ASN A 316 21.94 -45.60 6.86
C ASN A 316 22.12 -44.11 6.48
N ASN A 317 22.09 -43.21 7.48
CA ASN A 317 22.31 -41.80 7.23
C ASN A 317 23.73 -41.51 6.75
N VAL A 318 23.89 -40.40 6.04
CA VAL A 318 25.21 -39.85 5.74
C VAL A 318 25.99 -39.61 7.02
N ASN A 319 27.30 -39.86 7.00
CA ASN A 319 28.17 -39.75 8.17
C ASN A 319 29.38 -38.85 7.90
N GLU A 320 30.22 -38.66 8.92
CA GLU A 320 31.39 -37.77 8.83
C GLU A 320 32.41 -38.25 7.77
N ASP A 321 32.49 -39.57 7.49
CA ASP A 321 33.41 -40.15 6.50
C ASP A 321 32.96 -39.89 5.04
N ASP A 322 31.73 -39.43 4.83
CA ASP A 322 31.17 -39.15 3.50
C ASP A 322 31.61 -37.81 2.89
N PHE A 323 32.64 -37.17 3.45
CA PHE A 323 33.12 -35.84 3.03
C PHE A 323 33.54 -35.79 1.55
N GLU A 324 34.30 -36.77 1.09
CA GLU A 324 34.76 -36.87 -0.30
C GLU A 324 33.56 -36.97 -1.27
N TRP A 325 32.56 -37.78 -0.90
CA TRP A 325 31.34 -37.96 -1.69
C TRP A 325 30.56 -36.65 -1.85
N ILE A 326 30.38 -35.88 -0.77
CA ILE A 326 29.65 -34.62 -0.84
C ILE A 326 30.44 -33.56 -1.62
N ARG A 327 31.77 -33.52 -1.45
CA ARG A 327 32.64 -32.58 -2.17
C ARG A 327 32.56 -32.79 -3.69
N ASP A 328 32.67 -34.03 -4.15
CA ASP A 328 32.59 -34.38 -5.57
C ASP A 328 31.19 -34.13 -6.15
N LYS A 329 30.14 -34.40 -5.36
CA LYS A 329 28.76 -34.07 -5.75
C LYS A 329 28.55 -32.57 -5.92
N VAL A 330 29.10 -31.75 -5.02
CA VAL A 330 28.97 -30.28 -5.04
C VAL A 330 29.74 -29.66 -6.19
N ALA A 331 30.89 -30.22 -6.56
CA ALA A 331 31.68 -29.77 -7.71
C ALA A 331 30.99 -30.05 -9.06
N SER A 332 30.26 -31.16 -9.17
CA SER A 332 29.67 -31.65 -10.43
C SER A 332 28.20 -31.31 -10.63
N LYS A 333 27.47 -30.92 -9.57
CA LYS A 333 26.02 -30.68 -9.62
C LYS A 333 25.63 -29.29 -9.12
N THR A 334 24.46 -28.86 -9.53
CA THR A 334 23.82 -27.62 -9.06
C THR A 334 22.67 -27.93 -8.09
N CYS A 335 22.15 -26.89 -7.45
CA CYS A 335 20.95 -27.00 -6.62
C CYS A 335 19.75 -27.46 -7.44
N HIS A 336 19.08 -28.53 -7.04
CA HIS A 336 17.95 -29.08 -7.81
C HIS A 336 16.71 -28.16 -7.87
N LEU A 337 16.58 -27.23 -6.90
CA LEU A 337 15.48 -26.26 -6.84
C LEU A 337 15.74 -25.03 -7.70
N CYS A 338 16.92 -24.43 -7.56
CA CYS A 338 17.24 -23.15 -8.17
C CYS A 338 18.20 -23.22 -9.35
N HIS A 339 18.87 -24.36 -9.56
CA HIS A 339 19.89 -24.62 -10.59
C HIS A 339 21.17 -23.79 -10.49
N ASN A 340 21.36 -23.01 -9.42
CA ASN A 340 22.63 -22.30 -9.20
C ASN A 340 23.75 -23.26 -8.78
N LYS A 341 24.97 -22.90 -9.18
CA LYS A 341 26.21 -23.48 -8.62
C LYS A 341 26.35 -23.09 -7.15
N PHE A 342 27.01 -23.96 -6.39
CA PHE A 342 27.30 -23.72 -4.98
C PHE A 342 28.51 -22.81 -4.84
N THR A 343 28.43 -21.88 -3.90
CA THR A 343 29.51 -20.92 -3.57
C THR A 343 29.67 -20.83 -2.06
N LYS A 344 30.68 -20.09 -1.60
CA LYS A 344 30.90 -19.82 -0.16
C LYS A 344 29.68 -19.17 0.51
N GLU A 345 28.96 -18.33 -0.23
CA GLU A 345 27.73 -17.64 0.20
C GLU A 345 26.48 -18.51 -0.02
N ASN A 346 26.44 -19.23 -1.14
CA ASN A 346 25.37 -20.14 -1.52
C ASN A 346 25.71 -21.60 -1.16
N LYS A 347 25.77 -21.89 0.15
CA LYS A 347 26.26 -23.17 0.67
C LYS A 347 25.32 -24.35 0.33
N PRO A 348 25.87 -25.53 -0.02
CA PRO A 348 25.08 -26.72 -0.28
C PRO A 348 24.50 -27.31 1.00
N SER A 349 23.41 -28.06 0.83
CA SER A 349 22.74 -28.84 1.85
C SER A 349 22.10 -30.06 1.20
N LEU A 350 21.84 -31.11 1.98
CA LEU A 350 21.03 -32.24 1.56
C LEU A 350 19.56 -31.96 1.85
N ASP A 351 18.75 -32.07 0.80
CA ASP A 351 17.28 -32.06 0.86
C ASP A 351 16.77 -33.48 0.63
N ARG A 352 15.82 -33.91 1.46
CA ARG A 352 15.25 -35.26 1.40
C ARG A 352 14.23 -35.34 0.27
N ILE A 353 14.28 -36.43 -0.48
CA ILE A 353 13.30 -36.74 -1.53
C ILE A 353 12.00 -37.20 -0.88
N ASP A 354 12.09 -38.17 0.04
CA ASP A 354 10.99 -38.63 0.88
C ASP A 354 11.23 -38.20 2.34
N ASN A 355 10.31 -37.41 2.88
CA ASN A 355 10.37 -36.90 4.25
C ASN A 355 10.10 -37.96 5.33
N SER A 356 9.66 -39.17 4.96
CA SER A 356 9.51 -40.30 5.88
C SER A 356 10.83 -41.07 6.08
N ILE A 357 11.81 -40.87 5.20
CA ILE A 357 13.11 -41.56 5.21
C ILE A 357 14.20 -40.58 5.69
N GLY A 358 15.18 -41.08 6.44
CA GLY A 358 16.32 -40.29 6.90
C GLY A 358 17.23 -39.77 5.78
N HIS A 359 18.26 -39.01 6.14
CA HIS A 359 19.24 -38.45 5.19
C HIS A 359 20.22 -39.50 4.64
N THR A 360 19.72 -40.47 3.87
CA THR A 360 20.56 -41.46 3.19
C THR A 360 21.10 -40.91 1.86
N LYS A 361 22.20 -41.47 1.34
CA LYS A 361 22.81 -41.04 0.06
C LYS A 361 21.84 -41.13 -1.14
N GLN A 362 20.91 -42.08 -1.10
CA GLN A 362 19.91 -42.34 -2.14
C GLN A 362 18.65 -41.49 -1.96
N ASN A 363 18.31 -41.11 -0.73
CA ASN A 363 17.13 -40.29 -0.42
C ASN A 363 17.43 -38.78 -0.39
N CYS A 364 18.64 -38.34 -0.78
CA CYS A 364 19.03 -36.93 -0.70
C CYS A 364 19.49 -36.33 -2.03
N GLN A 365 19.01 -35.11 -2.30
CA GLN A 365 19.43 -34.25 -3.40
C GLN A 365 20.14 -33.00 -2.88
N LEU A 366 20.99 -32.39 -3.71
CA LEU A 366 21.65 -31.14 -3.35
C LEU A 366 20.67 -29.98 -3.49
N ALA A 367 20.56 -29.19 -2.44
CA ALA A 367 19.84 -27.92 -2.44
C ALA A 367 20.70 -26.84 -1.78
N CYS A 368 20.60 -25.60 -2.24
CA CYS A 368 21.15 -24.48 -1.49
C CYS A 368 20.46 -24.40 -0.13
N GLN A 369 21.19 -24.00 0.91
CA GLN A 369 20.62 -23.86 2.26
C GLN A 369 19.36 -22.98 2.27
N ILE A 370 19.36 -21.87 1.52
CA ILE A 370 18.20 -20.98 1.40
C ILE A 370 17.01 -21.71 0.76
N CYS A 371 17.23 -22.38 -0.38
CA CYS A 371 16.17 -23.08 -1.10
C CYS A 371 15.57 -24.22 -0.27
N ASN A 372 16.41 -24.99 0.42
CA ASN A 372 15.99 -26.07 1.31
C ASN A 372 15.15 -25.53 2.48
N THR A 373 15.58 -24.41 3.07
CA THR A 373 14.84 -23.73 4.16
C THR A 373 13.48 -23.20 3.69
N VAL A 374 13.41 -22.62 2.49
CA VAL A 374 12.17 -22.07 1.91
C VAL A 374 11.18 -23.17 1.54
N LYS A 375 11.68 -24.27 0.95
CA LYS A 375 10.89 -25.47 0.63
C LYS A 375 10.35 -26.09 1.91
N ALA A 376 11.20 -26.36 2.89
CA ALA A 376 10.82 -27.10 4.10
C ALA A 376 10.12 -28.42 3.73
N ASP A 377 8.89 -28.63 4.20
CA ASP A 377 8.02 -29.78 3.91
C ASP A 377 7.05 -29.54 2.73
N LYS A 378 7.13 -28.39 2.07
CA LYS A 378 6.24 -28.01 0.96
C LYS A 378 6.58 -28.81 -0.31
N ASP A 379 5.58 -28.87 -1.18
CA ASP A 379 5.69 -29.48 -2.50
C ASP A 379 6.88 -28.93 -3.31
N ASN A 380 7.55 -29.84 -4.01
CA ASN A 380 8.80 -29.55 -4.71
C ASN A 380 8.57 -28.63 -5.92
N ASP A 381 7.51 -28.85 -6.68
CA ASP A 381 7.17 -28.06 -7.87
C ASP A 381 6.69 -26.66 -7.48
N ILE A 382 5.85 -26.55 -6.45
CA ILE A 382 5.42 -25.25 -5.91
C ILE A 382 6.63 -24.46 -5.38
N SER A 383 7.55 -25.11 -4.67
CA SER A 383 8.74 -24.46 -4.12
C SER A 383 9.68 -24.00 -5.23
N LYS A 384 9.89 -24.83 -6.25
CA LYS A 384 10.65 -24.48 -7.46
C LYS A 384 10.03 -23.29 -8.17
N LEU A 385 8.71 -23.28 -8.40
CA LEU A 385 8.01 -22.15 -9.00
C LEU A 385 8.22 -20.85 -8.20
N LYS A 386 8.05 -20.89 -6.87
CA LYS A 386 8.27 -19.71 -6.00
C LYS A 386 9.70 -19.18 -6.07
N ILE A 387 10.69 -20.08 -6.09
CA ILE A 387 12.10 -19.70 -6.21
C ILE A 387 12.38 -19.06 -7.59
N GLN A 388 11.79 -19.60 -8.66
CA GLN A 388 11.94 -19.02 -10.00
C GLN A 388 11.24 -17.66 -10.10
N LEU A 389 10.06 -17.50 -9.52
CA LEU A 389 9.37 -16.21 -9.43
C LEU A 389 10.17 -15.17 -8.64
N MET A 390 10.79 -15.59 -7.52
CA MET A 390 11.68 -14.70 -6.75
C MET A 390 12.90 -14.28 -7.57
N LYS A 391 13.52 -15.22 -8.29
CA LYS A 391 14.66 -14.92 -9.18
C LYS A 391 14.27 -13.97 -10.30
N TYR A 392 13.11 -14.21 -10.92
CA TYR A 392 12.54 -13.34 -11.93
C TYR A 392 12.31 -11.94 -11.37
N ALA A 393 11.70 -11.84 -10.18
CA ALA A 393 11.49 -10.55 -9.52
C ALA A 393 12.80 -9.79 -9.28
N ILE A 394 13.85 -10.48 -8.84
CA ILE A 394 15.18 -9.87 -8.64
C ILE A 394 15.80 -9.45 -9.99
N HIS A 395 15.72 -10.31 -11.01
CA HIS A 395 16.25 -10.04 -12.34
C HIS A 395 15.56 -8.83 -13.01
N GLU A 396 14.25 -8.74 -12.88
CA GLU A 396 13.43 -7.65 -13.42
C GLU A 396 13.35 -6.44 -12.48
N HIS A 397 14.12 -6.42 -11.39
CA HIS A 397 14.13 -5.32 -10.42
C HIS A 397 12.74 -4.98 -9.85
N LEU A 398 11.86 -5.98 -9.73
CA LEU A 398 10.50 -5.79 -9.25
C LEU A 398 10.50 -5.39 -7.77
N PRO A 399 9.54 -4.55 -7.37
CA PRO A 399 9.43 -4.14 -5.97
C PRO A 399 9.03 -5.33 -5.09
N MET A 400 9.74 -5.49 -3.98
CA MET A 400 9.51 -6.57 -3.01
C MET A 400 9.09 -5.99 -1.66
N THR A 401 8.51 -6.82 -0.79
CA THR A 401 8.16 -6.41 0.57
C THR A 401 9.42 -6.06 1.38
N ILE A 402 9.33 -4.98 2.15
CA ILE A 402 10.42 -4.53 3.01
C ILE A 402 10.47 -5.40 4.26
N ASN A 403 11.56 -6.16 4.42
CA ASN A 403 11.83 -7.01 5.58
C ASN A 403 12.74 -6.36 6.64
N ASN A 404 13.31 -5.18 6.33
CA ASN A 404 14.14 -4.41 7.26
C ASN A 404 13.28 -3.38 8.01
N GLU A 405 13.16 -3.54 9.32
CA GLU A 405 12.33 -2.68 10.17
C GLU A 405 12.77 -1.20 10.15
N SER A 406 14.08 -0.94 10.09
CA SER A 406 14.59 0.44 10.04
C SER A 406 14.22 1.12 8.72
N VAL A 407 14.33 0.40 7.60
CA VAL A 407 13.89 0.88 6.29
C VAL A 407 12.36 1.05 6.26
N TYR A 408 11.61 0.11 6.83
CA TYR A 408 10.15 0.23 6.93
C TYR A 408 9.74 1.52 7.66
N ASN A 409 10.36 1.80 8.82
CA ASN A 409 10.07 3.00 9.61
C ASN A 409 10.48 4.28 8.86
N MET A 410 11.65 4.28 8.20
CA MET A 410 12.11 5.38 7.35
C MET A 410 11.11 5.66 6.22
N LEU A 411 10.66 4.63 5.50
CA LEU A 411 9.67 4.76 4.43
C LEU A 411 8.32 5.25 4.95
N LYS A 412 7.85 4.74 6.11
CA LYS A 412 6.61 5.23 6.75
C LYS A 412 6.70 6.69 7.19
N GLU A 413 7.87 7.15 7.63
CA GLU A 413 8.11 8.57 7.93
C GLU A 413 8.09 9.42 6.65
N CYS A 414 8.69 8.92 5.56
CA CYS A 414 8.73 9.56 4.25
C CYS A 414 7.35 9.60 3.56
N MET A 415 6.45 8.67 3.90
CA MET A 415 5.10 8.54 3.34
C MET A 415 4.20 9.71 3.75
N GLN A 416 4.24 10.77 2.94
CA GLN A 416 3.52 12.02 3.17
C GLN A 416 2.85 12.45 1.86
N GLY A 417 1.54 12.70 1.91
CA GLY A 417 0.76 13.11 0.73
C GLY A 417 1.16 14.46 0.13
N GLY A 418 0.34 14.94 -0.81
CA GLY A 418 0.50 16.28 -1.41
C GLY A 418 0.43 17.42 -0.41
N LEU A 419 1.14 18.50 -0.71
CA LEU A 419 1.01 19.75 0.02
C LEU A 419 -0.39 20.33 -0.21
N SER A 420 -0.92 20.97 0.82
CA SER A 420 -2.13 21.79 0.74
C SER A 420 -1.88 22.99 1.64
N ASN A 421 -1.75 24.19 1.07
CA ASN A 421 -1.31 25.38 1.80
C ASN A 421 -1.81 26.68 1.17
N VAL A 422 -2.13 27.66 2.02
CA VAL A 422 -2.52 29.01 1.62
C VAL A 422 -1.33 29.94 1.80
N TYR A 423 -1.07 30.78 0.80
CA TYR A 423 0.01 31.77 0.78
C TYR A 423 -0.51 33.21 0.90
N HIS A 424 -1.75 33.47 0.49
CA HIS A 424 -2.40 34.76 0.69
C HIS A 424 -3.93 34.60 0.83
N GLN A 425 -4.51 35.12 1.91
CA GLN A 425 -5.91 34.85 2.27
C GLN A 425 -6.93 35.63 1.44
N CYS A 426 -6.57 36.79 0.89
CA CYS A 426 -7.50 37.67 0.16
C CYS A 426 -6.85 38.23 -1.11
N ASN A 427 -7.36 37.85 -2.28
CA ASN A 427 -6.77 38.25 -3.56
C ASN A 427 -7.87 38.78 -4.48
N LEU A 428 -7.97 40.10 -4.55
CA LEU A 428 -9.06 40.80 -5.20
C LEU A 428 -8.56 41.62 -6.40
N LYS A 429 -9.24 41.49 -7.52
CA LYS A 429 -8.99 42.26 -8.75
C LYS A 429 -9.09 43.75 -8.48
N GLY A 430 -8.08 44.50 -8.93
CA GLY A 430 -8.06 45.96 -8.84
C GLY A 430 -7.83 46.53 -7.44
N ILE A 431 -7.70 45.68 -6.41
CA ILE A 431 -7.55 46.09 -5.01
C ILE A 431 -6.25 45.53 -4.43
N THR A 432 -6.06 44.22 -4.52
CA THR A 432 -4.90 43.56 -3.90
C THR A 432 -3.67 43.73 -4.80
N HIS A 433 -2.58 44.23 -4.20
CA HIS A 433 -1.27 44.24 -4.83
C HIS A 433 -0.66 42.83 -4.81
N ILE A 434 0.16 42.49 -5.81
CA ILE A 434 0.96 41.26 -5.78
C ILE A 434 1.85 41.33 -4.54
N ASN A 435 1.63 40.39 -3.62
CA ASN A 435 2.33 40.34 -2.34
C ASN A 435 3.57 39.44 -2.43
N LYS A 436 4.65 39.86 -1.76
CA LYS A 436 5.93 39.16 -1.68
C LYS A 436 6.49 39.16 -0.27
N LEU A 437 7.37 38.19 -0.02
CA LEU A 437 8.16 38.07 1.19
C LEU A 437 9.63 38.35 0.89
N ARG A 438 10.28 39.07 1.79
CA ARG A 438 11.74 39.25 1.81
C ARG A 438 12.29 38.98 3.21
N TYR A 439 13.31 38.14 3.27
CA TYR A 439 14.12 37.89 4.44
C TYR A 439 15.32 38.85 4.52
N ASN A 440 15.51 39.46 5.69
CA ASN A 440 16.67 40.29 6.01
C ASN A 440 17.65 39.50 6.89
N TYR A 441 18.83 39.21 6.36
CA TYR A 441 19.86 38.41 7.04
C TYR A 441 20.45 39.09 8.29
N VAL A 442 20.52 40.43 8.33
CA VAL A 442 21.09 41.18 9.47
C VAL A 442 20.07 41.25 10.60
N ALA A 443 18.85 41.65 10.27
CA ALA A 443 17.79 41.84 11.24
C ALA A 443 17.12 40.52 11.66
N LYS A 444 17.33 39.44 10.89
CA LYS A 444 16.62 38.16 11.03
C LYS A 444 15.10 38.32 11.00
N THR A 445 14.62 39.25 10.18
CA THR A 445 13.20 39.55 10.00
C THR A 445 12.71 39.13 8.62
N ILE A 446 11.41 38.84 8.52
CA ILE A 446 10.73 38.52 7.27
C ILE A 446 9.66 39.58 7.05
N THR A 447 9.75 40.31 5.95
CA THR A 447 8.82 41.40 5.63
C THR A 447 7.90 40.98 4.49
N SER A 448 6.60 41.11 4.71
CA SER A 448 5.57 41.05 3.67
C SER A 448 5.37 42.45 3.08
N TYR A 449 5.46 42.57 1.77
CA TYR A 449 5.30 43.85 1.06
C TYR A 449 4.49 43.65 -0.22
N GLY A 450 3.74 44.68 -0.62
CA GLY A 450 3.07 44.74 -1.92
C GLY A 450 4.02 45.29 -2.99
N THR A 451 4.05 44.67 -4.18
CA THR A 451 4.70 45.28 -5.34
C THR A 451 3.83 46.39 -5.91
N GLN A 452 4.35 47.16 -6.87
CA GLN A 452 3.56 48.16 -7.61
C GLN A 452 2.46 47.54 -8.49
N HIS A 453 2.43 46.22 -8.65
CA HIS A 453 1.51 45.54 -9.55
C HIS A 453 0.23 45.13 -8.83
N ILE A 454 -0.92 45.47 -9.42
CA ILE A 454 -2.25 45.16 -8.89
C ILE A 454 -2.81 43.93 -9.62
N ILE A 455 -3.45 43.02 -8.88
CA ILE A 455 -4.06 41.82 -9.43
C ILE A 455 -5.13 42.18 -10.46
N THR A 456 -5.10 41.50 -11.61
CA THR A 456 -6.15 41.59 -12.64
C THR A 456 -7.04 40.36 -12.68
N HIS A 457 -6.51 39.20 -12.33
CA HIS A 457 -7.26 37.94 -12.33
C HIS A 457 -6.51 36.83 -11.56
N ILE A 458 -7.23 35.73 -11.34
CA ILE A 458 -6.75 34.49 -10.74
C ILE A 458 -6.75 33.38 -11.80
N LEU A 459 -5.66 32.62 -11.85
CA LEU A 459 -5.47 31.48 -12.74
C LEU A 459 -5.33 30.20 -11.91
N ASP A 460 -6.17 29.20 -12.20
CA ASP A 460 -6.11 27.86 -11.61
C ASP A 460 -5.45 26.88 -12.60
N LEU A 461 -4.31 26.34 -12.21
CA LEU A 461 -3.58 25.34 -12.98
C LEU A 461 -3.70 23.98 -12.28
N ASP A 462 -4.27 22.99 -12.97
CA ASP A 462 -4.52 21.63 -12.49
C ASP A 462 -3.68 20.61 -13.29
N PHE A 463 -2.95 19.74 -12.60
CA PHE A 463 -2.19 18.67 -13.22
C PHE A 463 -3.15 17.58 -13.72
N ASN A 464 -2.95 17.10 -14.96
CA ASN A 464 -3.81 16.08 -15.57
C ASN A 464 -3.87 14.77 -14.78
N SER A 465 -2.87 14.52 -13.95
CA SER A 465 -2.88 13.43 -12.99
C SER A 465 -2.21 13.80 -11.68
N LEU A 466 -2.73 13.20 -10.61
CA LEU A 466 -2.41 13.48 -9.23
C LEU A 466 -1.01 12.98 -8.83
N TYR A 467 -0.53 11.90 -9.46
CA TYR A 467 0.69 11.21 -9.02
C TYR A 467 1.66 10.83 -10.15
N PRO A 468 2.69 11.68 -10.37
CA PRO A 468 3.73 11.51 -11.37
C PRO A 468 4.46 10.17 -11.51
N SER A 469 4.59 9.34 -10.47
CA SER A 469 5.24 8.02 -10.57
C SER A 469 4.50 6.99 -11.40
N ILE A 470 3.19 7.15 -11.57
CA ILE A 470 2.44 6.35 -12.54
C ILE A 470 3.09 6.55 -13.91
N PHE A 471 3.69 7.71 -14.18
CA PHE A 471 4.42 8.03 -15.41
C PHE A 471 5.91 7.64 -15.36
N SER A 472 6.28 6.68 -14.50
CA SER A 472 7.61 6.08 -14.53
C SER A 472 7.94 5.66 -15.96
N GLY A 473 9.13 6.02 -16.42
CA GLY A 473 9.61 5.68 -17.77
C GLY A 473 9.25 6.68 -18.85
N ILE A 474 8.27 7.56 -18.62
CA ILE A 474 7.95 8.62 -19.59
C ILE A 474 9.11 9.61 -19.66
N PHE A 475 9.61 9.81 -20.87
CA PHE A 475 10.67 10.76 -21.14
C PHE A 475 10.17 12.19 -20.96
N ASN A 476 10.93 13.00 -20.23
CA ASN A 476 10.66 14.41 -20.04
C ASN A 476 11.95 15.23 -19.98
N LYS A 477 12.14 16.11 -20.96
CA LYS A 477 13.35 16.96 -21.07
C LYS A 477 13.57 17.86 -19.86
N ASN A 478 12.50 18.25 -19.16
CA ASN A 478 12.57 19.10 -17.98
C ASN A 478 13.00 18.32 -16.73
N ASN A 479 13.05 16.99 -16.76
CA ASN A 479 13.72 16.20 -15.74
C ASN A 479 15.20 16.06 -16.11
N PRO A 480 16.16 16.63 -15.36
CA PRO A 480 17.58 16.48 -15.66
C PRO A 480 18.14 15.12 -15.22
N TYR A 481 17.41 14.38 -14.39
CA TYR A 481 17.91 13.17 -13.74
C TYR A 481 17.63 11.91 -14.55
N THR A 482 18.51 10.93 -14.39
CA THR A 482 18.38 9.56 -14.87
C THR A 482 17.98 9.48 -16.35
N ASN A 483 18.70 10.21 -17.23
CA ASN A 483 18.41 10.30 -18.66
C ASN A 483 16.97 10.76 -18.96
N HIS A 484 16.50 11.80 -18.25
CA HIS A 484 15.19 12.41 -18.49
C HIS A 484 13.99 11.50 -18.21
N ARG A 485 14.16 10.41 -17.45
CA ARG A 485 13.08 9.49 -17.08
C ARG A 485 13.02 9.31 -15.58
N ILE A 486 11.82 9.33 -15.00
CA ILE A 486 11.63 8.99 -13.59
C ILE A 486 11.53 7.46 -13.47
N TYR A 487 12.24 6.88 -12.52
CA TYR A 487 12.18 5.46 -12.19
C TYR A 487 11.42 5.23 -10.87
N GLN A 488 10.79 4.05 -10.75
CA GLN A 488 10.27 3.53 -9.49
C GLN A 488 11.28 2.66 -8.75
N ALA A 489 11.07 2.48 -7.45
CA ALA A 489 11.99 1.82 -6.54
C ALA A 489 11.67 0.33 -6.39
N GLY A 490 12.53 -0.51 -6.95
CA GLY A 490 12.43 -1.96 -6.91
C GLY A 490 12.77 -2.59 -5.54
N GLY A 491 13.58 -3.64 -5.58
CA GLY A 491 14.08 -4.31 -4.37
C GLY A 491 15.01 -3.43 -3.54
N LEU A 492 14.98 -3.58 -2.21
CA LEU A 492 15.97 -2.98 -1.31
C LEU A 492 17.32 -3.68 -1.52
N THR A 493 18.33 -2.94 -1.99
CA THR A 493 19.67 -3.48 -2.26
C THR A 493 20.62 -3.32 -1.08
N SER A 494 20.51 -2.21 -0.35
CA SER A 494 21.36 -1.93 0.80
C SER A 494 20.70 -0.97 1.78
N TYR A 495 21.10 -1.05 3.04
CA TYR A 495 20.76 -0.07 4.07
C TYR A 495 21.93 0.04 5.03
N PHE A 496 22.28 1.27 5.41
CA PHE A 496 23.22 1.49 6.50
C PHE A 496 22.91 2.77 7.27
N LYS A 497 23.13 2.69 8.58
CA LYS A 497 23.10 3.83 9.49
C LYS A 497 24.45 4.53 9.50
N CYS A 498 24.46 5.85 9.47
CA CYS A 498 25.65 6.68 9.37
C CYS A 498 26.16 7.05 10.78
N THR A 499 26.88 6.14 11.43
CA THR A 499 27.41 6.32 12.79
C THR A 499 28.80 6.97 12.85
N SER A 500 29.52 7.02 11.73
CA SER A 500 30.87 7.57 11.61
C SER A 500 30.99 8.56 10.45
N ASN A 501 32.01 9.42 10.48
CA ASN A 501 32.30 10.35 9.38
C ASN A 501 32.51 9.62 8.04
N ASN A 502 33.17 8.45 8.04
CA ASN A 502 33.31 7.64 6.82
C ASN A 502 31.96 7.17 6.27
N SER A 503 31.05 6.69 7.13
CA SER A 503 29.72 6.27 6.67
C SER A 503 28.87 7.44 6.17
N LYS A 504 28.98 8.62 6.80
CA LYS A 504 28.33 9.86 6.33
C LYS A 504 28.90 10.30 4.99
N GLN A 505 30.22 10.23 4.80
CA GLN A 505 30.86 10.55 3.53
C GLN A 505 30.41 9.59 2.43
N LYS A 506 30.41 8.28 2.69
CA LYS A 506 29.89 7.30 1.74
C LYS A 506 28.44 7.59 1.32
N ALA A 507 27.58 7.97 2.26
CA ALA A 507 26.21 8.37 1.93
C ALA A 507 26.17 9.66 1.08
N ARG A 508 27.01 10.66 1.41
CA ARG A 508 27.15 11.88 0.60
C ARG A 508 27.62 11.57 -0.82
N ASP A 509 28.60 10.69 -1.00
CA ASP A 509 29.13 10.30 -2.31
C ASP A 509 28.05 9.64 -3.17
N ILE A 510 27.17 8.83 -2.57
CA ILE A 510 26.01 8.24 -3.26
C ILE A 510 25.00 9.32 -3.67
N ILE A 511 24.67 10.23 -2.77
CA ILE A 511 23.70 11.30 -3.02
C ILE A 511 24.22 12.26 -4.10
N MET A 512 25.49 12.62 -4.03
CA MET A 512 26.14 13.62 -4.89
C MET A 512 26.79 13.05 -6.14
N SER A 513 26.65 11.74 -6.39
CA SER A 513 27.21 11.12 -7.59
C SER A 513 26.68 11.77 -8.87
N ASP A 514 27.58 12.02 -9.83
CA ASP A 514 27.23 12.53 -11.16
C ASP A 514 26.40 11.52 -11.96
N ASP A 515 26.39 10.26 -11.56
CA ASP A 515 25.53 9.24 -12.15
C ASP A 515 24.04 9.55 -11.99
N ARG A 516 23.65 10.48 -11.08
CA ARG A 516 22.26 10.93 -10.93
C ARG A 516 21.67 11.52 -12.21
N PHE A 517 22.49 12.08 -13.10
CA PHE A 517 22.03 12.64 -14.37
C PHE A 517 21.88 11.59 -15.47
N ASN A 518 22.46 10.39 -15.28
CA ASN A 518 22.52 9.37 -16.31
C ASN A 518 21.84 8.04 -15.91
N GLY A 519 21.80 7.09 -16.83
CA GLY A 519 21.17 5.78 -16.64
C GLY A 519 21.74 4.92 -15.50
N LYS A 520 22.87 5.28 -14.89
CA LYS A 520 23.50 4.58 -13.76
C LYS A 520 23.07 5.11 -12.39
N GLY A 521 22.31 6.21 -12.32
CA GLY A 521 21.88 6.81 -11.06
C GLY A 521 21.17 5.82 -10.14
N GLN A 522 21.61 5.76 -8.89
CA GLN A 522 21.10 4.87 -7.84
C GLN A 522 19.92 5.53 -7.13
N LEU A 523 18.78 4.83 -7.01
CA LEU A 523 17.65 5.32 -6.21
C LEU A 523 17.90 5.09 -4.73
N PHE A 524 17.44 6.03 -3.90
CA PHE A 524 17.60 5.94 -2.46
C PHE A 524 16.45 6.63 -1.71
N CYS A 525 16.28 6.23 -0.45
CA CYS A 525 15.59 7.01 0.57
C CYS A 525 16.60 7.31 1.69
N VAL A 526 16.73 8.58 2.07
CA VAL A 526 17.75 9.04 3.02
C VAL A 526 17.10 9.90 4.10
N ARG A 527 17.57 9.75 5.33
CA ARG A 527 17.16 10.56 6.48
C ARG A 527 18.25 11.58 6.81
N ILE A 528 17.96 12.87 6.61
CA ILE A 528 18.94 13.97 6.74
C ILE A 528 18.42 15.13 7.58
N LYS A 529 19.37 15.97 8.01
CA LYS A 529 19.17 17.38 8.31
C LYS A 529 19.78 18.21 7.19
N GLY A 530 19.11 19.28 6.82
CA GLY A 530 19.61 20.24 5.85
C GLY A 530 18.86 21.58 5.91
N HIS A 531 19.42 22.58 5.24
CA HIS A 531 18.86 23.91 5.09
C HIS A 531 19.23 24.50 3.73
N ILE A 532 18.39 25.37 3.19
CA ILE A 532 18.75 26.20 2.03
C ILE A 532 19.81 27.22 2.49
N ASP A 533 20.88 27.37 1.71
CA ASP A 533 21.91 28.40 1.97
C ASP A 533 21.24 29.75 2.20
N GLU A 534 21.63 30.44 3.28
CA GLU A 534 21.05 31.71 3.71
C GLU A 534 21.04 32.78 2.58
N LYS A 535 22.03 32.73 1.67
CA LYS A 535 22.12 33.63 0.51
C LYS A 535 20.99 33.43 -0.51
N HIS A 536 20.39 32.23 -0.53
CA HIS A 536 19.37 31.81 -1.48
C HIS A 536 17.97 31.78 -0.90
N ILE A 537 17.79 32.08 0.40
CA ILE A 537 16.46 32.09 1.05
C ILE A 537 15.45 32.97 0.30
N ASN A 538 15.87 34.18 -0.11
CA ASN A 538 14.98 35.11 -0.84
C ASN A 538 14.53 34.58 -2.22
N SER A 539 15.29 33.67 -2.81
CA SER A 539 14.90 33.00 -4.06
C SER A 539 13.78 31.97 -3.88
N HIS A 540 13.54 31.52 -2.64
CA HIS A 540 12.63 30.41 -2.33
C HIS A 540 11.54 30.75 -1.30
N ILE A 541 11.63 31.88 -0.58
CA ILE A 541 10.71 32.24 0.50
C ILE A 541 9.27 32.52 0.06
N ASN A 542 9.05 32.75 -1.25
CA ASN A 542 7.70 32.94 -1.80
C ASN A 542 7.05 31.61 -2.25
N LEU A 543 7.80 30.49 -2.19
CA LEU A 543 7.34 29.13 -2.41
C LEU A 543 8.39 28.13 -1.89
N GLU A 544 8.30 27.72 -0.63
CA GLU A 544 9.38 26.96 -0.03
C GLU A 544 9.38 25.50 -0.54
N PRO A 545 10.52 24.96 -0.99
CA PRO A 545 10.53 23.70 -1.73
C PRO A 545 10.59 22.45 -0.83
N ILE A 546 10.87 22.58 0.48
CA ILE A 546 10.94 21.42 1.37
C ILE A 546 9.55 21.12 1.94
N TRP A 547 8.86 20.15 1.34
CA TRP A 547 7.51 19.77 1.78
C TRP A 547 7.54 18.57 2.72
N ARG A 548 7.56 18.85 4.03
CA ARG A 548 7.66 17.84 5.08
C ARG A 548 6.76 18.14 6.27
N LYS A 549 6.42 17.09 7.00
CA LYS A 549 5.75 17.21 8.30
C LYS A 549 6.69 17.86 9.30
N LEU A 550 6.25 18.96 9.89
CA LEU A 550 6.90 19.61 11.02
C LEU A 550 6.02 19.43 12.26
N THR A 551 6.64 19.17 13.41
CA THR A 551 5.98 19.18 14.71
C THR A 551 6.34 20.46 15.45
N TYR A 552 5.33 21.23 15.85
CA TYR A 552 5.46 22.53 16.53
C TYR A 552 4.26 22.79 17.45
N ASN A 553 4.40 23.72 18.39
CA ASN A 553 3.31 24.15 19.27
C ASN A 553 2.49 25.27 18.63
N ASN A 554 1.17 25.24 18.79
CA ASN A 554 0.31 26.37 18.40
C ASN A 554 0.39 27.53 19.42
N SER A 555 1.59 28.06 19.66
CA SER A 555 1.83 29.17 20.57
C SER A 555 1.96 30.50 19.81
N ILE A 556 1.86 31.62 20.53
CA ILE A 556 1.97 32.97 19.95
C ILE A 556 3.29 33.12 19.17
N GLU A 557 4.39 32.61 19.71
CA GLU A 557 5.73 32.71 19.10
C GLU A 557 5.82 31.95 17.78
N GLN A 558 5.03 30.90 17.60
CA GLN A 558 5.10 30.03 16.43
C GLN A 558 4.11 30.42 15.33
N ILE A 559 2.84 30.69 15.68
CA ILE A 559 1.76 30.94 14.71
C ILE A 559 1.38 32.43 14.59
N GLY A 560 1.95 33.28 15.44
CA GLY A 560 1.66 34.71 15.50
C GLY A 560 0.43 35.04 16.34
N GLU A 561 0.45 36.25 16.90
CA GLU A 561 -0.62 36.78 17.75
C GLU A 561 -1.97 36.81 17.01
N PHE A 562 -1.98 37.21 15.74
CA PHE A 562 -3.19 37.29 14.92
C PHE A 562 -3.94 35.95 14.88
N MET A 563 -3.24 34.86 14.56
CA MET A 563 -3.87 33.55 14.45
C MET A 563 -4.12 32.91 15.81
N TYR A 564 -3.26 33.16 16.81
CA TYR A 564 -3.47 32.71 18.19
C TYR A 564 -4.75 33.28 18.79
N ASN A 565 -4.99 34.59 18.63
CA ASN A 565 -6.19 35.27 19.11
C ASN A 565 -7.44 34.73 18.40
N LYS A 566 -7.37 34.51 17.08
CA LYS A 566 -8.47 33.91 16.31
C LYS A 566 -8.81 32.49 16.78
N MET A 567 -7.80 31.65 17.01
CA MET A 567 -7.98 30.30 17.54
C MET A 567 -8.59 30.31 18.95
N THR A 568 -8.10 31.20 19.81
CA THR A 568 -8.60 31.36 21.18
C THR A 568 -10.07 31.78 21.19
N ALA A 569 -10.44 32.80 20.41
CA ALA A 569 -11.82 33.28 20.30
C ALA A 569 -12.80 32.20 19.79
N GLN A 570 -12.32 31.26 18.97
CA GLN A 570 -13.12 30.16 18.43
C GLN A 570 -13.10 28.89 19.29
N GLY A 571 -12.42 28.90 20.45
CA GLY A 571 -12.28 27.73 21.33
C GLY A 571 -11.46 26.59 20.71
N LEU A 572 -10.55 26.91 19.78
CA LEU A 572 -9.65 25.93 19.15
C LEU A 572 -8.44 25.65 20.04
N THR A 573 -7.79 24.51 19.80
CA THR A 573 -6.65 24.07 20.61
C THR A 573 -5.39 24.90 20.36
N ILE A 574 -5.00 25.68 21.37
CA ILE A 574 -3.75 26.44 21.46
C ILE A 574 -2.75 25.75 22.39
N ASP A 575 -1.47 26.13 22.30
CA ASP A 575 -0.38 25.68 23.19
C ASP A 575 -0.21 24.16 23.31
N LYS A 576 -0.60 23.43 22.26
CA LYS A 576 -0.36 21.99 22.13
C LYS A 576 0.49 21.67 20.91
N PRO A 577 1.34 20.63 20.99
CA PRO A 577 2.10 20.16 19.85
C PRO A 577 1.16 19.61 18.79
N THR A 578 1.39 20.03 17.54
CA THR A 578 0.72 19.49 16.36
C THR A 578 1.73 19.15 15.29
N THR A 579 1.48 18.07 14.55
CA THR A 579 2.31 17.67 13.41
C THR A 579 1.53 17.92 12.12
N LYS A 580 2.03 18.80 11.25
CA LYS A 580 1.38 19.14 9.97
C LYS A 580 2.38 19.11 8.83
N LEU A 581 1.95 18.60 7.67
CA LEU A 581 2.66 18.78 6.41
C LEU A 581 2.54 20.25 6.00
N THR A 582 3.68 20.90 5.83
CA THR A 582 3.83 22.30 5.42
C THR A 582 5.03 22.45 4.48
N SER A 583 5.25 23.66 3.97
CA SER A 583 6.40 24.05 3.16
C SER A 583 7.46 24.74 4.04
N LEU A 584 8.74 24.38 3.85
CA LEU A 584 9.85 24.77 4.71
C LEU A 584 11.08 25.19 3.88
N LEU A 585 11.94 26.00 4.47
CA LEU A 585 13.27 26.37 3.93
C LEU A 585 14.42 25.58 4.58
N SER A 586 14.12 24.83 5.64
CA SER A 586 15.06 23.90 6.26
C SER A 586 14.33 22.69 6.85
N THR A 587 15.10 21.75 7.37
CA THR A 587 14.60 20.63 8.17
C THR A 587 14.37 20.99 9.65
N HIS A 588 14.50 22.27 10.04
CA HIS A 588 14.31 22.75 11.43
C HIS A 588 15.15 21.99 12.45
N ASN A 589 16.37 21.59 12.06
CA ASN A 589 17.28 20.76 12.86
C ASN A 589 16.67 19.40 13.27
N GLN A 590 15.63 18.93 12.57
CA GLN A 590 15.01 17.62 12.74
C GLN A 590 15.42 16.71 11.59
N PHE A 591 15.63 15.42 11.87
CA PHE A 591 15.89 14.46 10.80
C PHE A 591 14.60 14.18 10.03
N MET A 592 14.63 14.39 8.71
CA MET A 592 13.52 14.14 7.79
C MET A 592 13.95 13.22 6.64
N CYS A 593 13.02 12.40 6.15
CA CYS A 593 13.28 11.45 5.07
C CYS A 593 13.02 12.07 3.68
N PHE A 594 13.86 11.75 2.69
CA PHE A 594 13.75 12.18 1.30
C PHE A 594 14.09 11.05 0.34
N THR A 595 13.35 10.95 -0.77
CA THR A 595 13.75 10.12 -1.91
C THR A 595 14.73 10.86 -2.83
N SER A 596 15.36 10.13 -3.74
CA SER A 596 16.41 10.63 -4.62
C SER A 596 16.01 11.88 -5.43
N TYR A 597 14.93 11.83 -6.20
CA TYR A 597 14.56 12.92 -7.12
C TYR A 597 14.26 14.25 -6.42
N ILE A 598 13.48 14.20 -5.32
CA ILE A 598 13.18 15.42 -4.57
C ILE A 598 14.44 15.96 -3.89
N LEU A 599 15.32 15.11 -3.35
CA LEU A 599 16.54 15.57 -2.71
C LEU A 599 17.53 16.16 -3.72
N TRP A 600 17.75 15.49 -4.86
CA TRP A 600 18.59 16.01 -5.93
C TRP A 600 18.09 17.36 -6.42
N PHE A 601 16.78 17.50 -6.62
CA PHE A 601 16.18 18.79 -6.97
C PHE A 601 16.48 19.88 -5.94
N LEU A 602 16.32 19.58 -4.65
CA LEU A 602 16.62 20.54 -3.58
C LEU A 602 18.10 20.96 -3.57
N ILE A 603 19.01 20.02 -3.81
CA ILE A 603 20.46 20.29 -3.86
C ILE A 603 20.80 21.13 -5.08
N ASP A 604 20.43 20.66 -6.27
CA ASP A 604 20.90 21.20 -7.54
C ASP A 604 20.21 22.52 -7.93
N TYR A 605 18.95 22.73 -7.51
CA TYR A 605 18.15 23.91 -7.89
C TYR A 605 17.76 24.82 -6.73
N CYS A 606 17.76 24.31 -5.49
CA CYS A 606 17.37 25.10 -4.32
C CYS A 606 18.53 25.37 -3.35
N ASN A 607 19.77 25.04 -3.74
CA ASN A 607 20.96 25.27 -2.94
C ASN A 607 20.86 24.68 -1.51
N LEU A 608 20.25 23.49 -1.38
CA LEU A 608 20.15 22.78 -0.12
C LEU A 608 21.54 22.27 0.32
N ILE A 609 21.94 22.65 1.53
CA ILE A 609 23.11 22.14 2.23
C ILE A 609 22.68 20.97 3.13
N ILE A 610 23.36 19.83 3.01
CA ILE A 610 23.15 18.68 3.90
C ILE A 610 24.04 18.80 5.15
N ASP A 611 23.41 19.21 6.25
CA ASP A 611 24.05 19.38 7.55
C ASP A 611 24.49 18.04 8.14
N ASP A 612 23.57 17.06 8.13
CA ASP A 612 23.82 15.75 8.72
C ASP A 612 23.02 14.63 8.03
N ILE A 613 23.55 13.41 8.08
CA ILE A 613 22.92 12.20 7.53
C ILE A 613 22.82 11.17 8.65
N ASP A 614 21.60 10.69 8.94
CA ASP A 614 21.36 9.62 9.90
C ASP A 614 21.48 8.23 9.25
N SER A 615 20.81 8.02 8.11
CA SER A 615 20.77 6.71 7.47
C SER A 615 20.32 6.81 6.01
N ILE A 616 20.68 5.80 5.21
CA ILE A 616 20.33 5.71 3.80
C ILE A 616 19.94 4.27 3.43
N ALA A 617 18.88 4.14 2.65
CA ALA A 617 18.40 2.91 2.02
C ALA A 617 18.52 3.04 0.49
N LEU A 618 19.09 2.04 -0.17
CA LEU A 618 19.31 2.00 -1.61
C LEU A 618 18.36 1.00 -2.26
N PHE A 619 17.84 1.33 -3.44
CA PHE A 619 16.84 0.52 -4.13
C PHE A 619 17.24 0.24 -5.57
N ASP A 620 16.94 -0.95 -6.07
CA ASP A 620 16.89 -1.18 -7.50
C ASP A 620 15.89 -0.23 -8.16
N LYS A 621 15.93 -0.14 -9.49
CA LYS A 621 15.04 0.75 -10.23
C LYS A 621 14.40 0.05 -11.43
N HIS A 622 13.14 0.34 -11.68
CA HIS A 622 12.38 -0.26 -12.79
C HIS A 622 11.40 0.74 -13.41
N LEU A 623 10.86 0.38 -14.58
CA LEU A 623 9.90 1.17 -15.36
C LEU A 623 8.55 0.46 -15.50
N GLY A 624 8.22 -0.45 -14.58
CA GLY A 624 7.08 -1.37 -14.70
C GLY A 624 5.70 -0.70 -14.83
N PHE A 625 5.57 0.56 -14.40
CA PHE A 625 4.32 1.33 -14.51
C PHE A 625 4.11 2.00 -15.88
N GLU A 626 5.13 2.10 -16.72
CA GLU A 626 5.08 2.88 -17.98
C GLU A 626 3.93 2.42 -18.88
N SER A 627 3.88 1.11 -19.17
CA SER A 627 2.84 0.55 -20.04
C SER A 627 1.45 0.73 -19.46
N PHE A 628 1.27 0.50 -18.16
CA PHE A 628 -0.02 0.65 -17.49
C PHE A 628 -0.53 2.10 -17.59
N ALA A 629 0.34 3.07 -17.31
CA ALA A 629 -0.02 4.49 -17.31
C ALA A 629 -0.34 5.02 -18.70
N CYS A 630 0.47 4.65 -19.70
CA CYS A 630 0.21 4.99 -21.10
C CYS A 630 -1.15 4.45 -21.55
N THR A 631 -1.44 3.16 -21.28
CA THR A 631 -2.70 2.54 -21.67
C THR A 631 -3.89 3.20 -20.97
N MET A 632 -3.84 3.38 -19.65
CA MET A 632 -4.96 3.97 -18.90
C MET A 632 -5.18 5.44 -19.27
N MET A 633 -4.13 6.19 -19.58
CA MET A 633 -4.29 7.56 -20.07
C MET A 633 -4.86 7.59 -21.49
N SER A 634 -4.39 6.74 -22.41
CA SER A 634 -4.96 6.64 -23.76
C SER A 634 -6.46 6.38 -23.68
N ASN A 635 -6.87 5.38 -22.88
CA ASN A 635 -8.28 5.06 -22.69
C ASN A 635 -9.08 6.23 -22.10
N ARG A 636 -8.48 7.01 -21.21
CA ARG A 636 -9.09 8.24 -20.68
C ARG A 636 -9.25 9.30 -21.78
N GLN A 637 -8.23 9.50 -22.62
CA GLN A 637 -8.26 10.46 -23.73
C GLN A 637 -9.30 10.07 -24.78
N ASP A 638 -9.41 8.78 -25.10
CA ASP A 638 -10.43 8.24 -26.00
C ASP A 638 -11.83 8.45 -25.42
N ALA A 639 -12.02 8.18 -24.13
CA ALA A 639 -13.29 8.43 -23.45
C ALA A 639 -13.69 9.90 -23.48
N ILE A 640 -12.75 10.83 -23.27
CA ILE A 640 -13.01 12.28 -23.38
C ILE A 640 -13.36 12.66 -24.82
N SER A 641 -12.63 12.12 -25.80
CA SER A 641 -12.89 12.37 -27.23
C SER A 641 -14.27 11.85 -27.66
N GLN A 642 -14.78 10.82 -26.99
CA GLN A 642 -16.13 10.27 -27.18
C GLN A 642 -17.20 10.98 -26.33
N HIS A 643 -16.84 12.06 -25.62
CA HIS A 643 -17.72 12.78 -24.67
C HIS A 643 -18.33 11.87 -23.58
N ASN A 644 -17.57 10.86 -23.13
CA ASN A 644 -17.98 9.93 -22.09
C ASN A 644 -17.29 10.26 -20.75
N ASP A 645 -17.88 11.20 -20.02
CA ASP A 645 -17.35 11.69 -18.75
C ASP A 645 -17.21 10.60 -17.70
N THR A 646 -18.13 9.63 -17.67
CA THR A 646 -18.12 8.51 -16.73
C THR A 646 -16.91 7.61 -16.95
N LYS A 647 -16.62 7.21 -18.20
CA LYS A 647 -15.43 6.43 -18.55
C LYS A 647 -14.15 7.21 -18.26
N SER A 648 -14.13 8.50 -18.61
CA SER A 648 -12.98 9.38 -18.33
C SER A 648 -12.67 9.43 -16.83
N LEU A 649 -13.71 9.61 -16.00
CA LEU A 649 -13.57 9.62 -14.54
C LEU A 649 -13.11 8.27 -14.00
N TYR A 650 -13.63 7.16 -14.53
CA TYR A 650 -13.22 5.81 -14.16
C TYR A 650 -11.72 5.57 -14.41
N TYR A 651 -11.22 5.91 -15.60
CA TYR A 651 -9.78 5.79 -15.89
C TYR A 651 -8.92 6.74 -15.07
N LYS A 652 -9.40 7.97 -14.79
CA LYS A 652 -8.74 8.89 -13.84
C LYS A 652 -8.60 8.26 -12.45
N GLN A 653 -9.66 7.60 -11.96
CA GLN A 653 -9.64 6.92 -10.66
C GLN A 653 -8.70 5.72 -10.64
N ILE A 654 -8.66 4.91 -11.70
CA ILE A 654 -7.70 3.79 -11.81
C ILE A 654 -6.27 4.29 -11.72
N LEU A 655 -5.92 5.33 -12.50
CA LEU A 655 -4.60 5.94 -12.45
C LEU A 655 -4.29 6.38 -11.01
N ASN A 656 -5.14 7.21 -10.42
CA ASN A 656 -4.88 7.79 -9.10
C ASN A 656 -4.83 6.76 -7.95
N SER A 657 -5.55 5.63 -8.06
CA SER A 657 -5.66 4.64 -6.99
C SER A 657 -4.67 3.48 -7.08
N ALA A 658 -3.95 3.33 -8.19
CA ALA A 658 -3.09 2.17 -8.48
C ALA A 658 -2.07 1.86 -7.37
N PHE A 659 -1.51 2.88 -6.72
CA PHE A 659 -0.52 2.73 -5.64
C PHE A 659 -1.10 3.01 -4.25
N GLU A 660 -2.31 3.56 -4.14
CA GLU A 660 -2.92 3.92 -2.84
C GLU A 660 -3.11 2.69 -1.95
N GLY A 661 -3.38 1.54 -2.58
CA GLY A 661 -3.42 0.25 -1.89
C GLY A 661 -2.13 -0.06 -1.14
N GLU A 662 -0.97 0.30 -1.68
CA GLU A 662 0.36 -0.02 -1.17
C GLU A 662 0.80 0.87 -0.01
N GLY A 663 0.26 2.09 0.06
CA GLY A 663 0.53 3.05 1.15
C GLY A 663 -0.29 2.83 2.43
N GLN A 664 -1.29 1.95 2.42
CA GLN A 664 -2.20 1.79 3.56
C GLN A 664 -1.45 1.42 4.85
N ASN A 665 -1.79 2.11 5.95
CA ASN A 665 -1.19 1.88 7.26
C ASN A 665 -2.20 1.21 8.20
N ASN A 666 -2.24 -0.11 8.18
CA ASN A 666 -3.11 -0.90 9.05
C ASN A 666 -2.63 -0.93 10.52
N ALA A 667 -1.42 -0.44 10.83
CA ALA A 667 -0.85 -0.50 12.17
C ALA A 667 -1.51 0.49 13.15
N LYS A 668 -2.19 1.53 12.66
CA LYS A 668 -2.82 2.58 13.48
C LYS A 668 -4.31 2.37 13.73
N PHE A 669 -4.90 1.35 13.12
CA PHE A 669 -6.33 1.11 13.21
C PHE A 669 -6.60 -0.11 14.06
N ASP A 670 -7.50 0.05 15.02
CA ASP A 670 -8.06 -1.09 15.72
C ASP A 670 -8.85 -1.95 14.74
N LYS A 671 -8.75 -3.25 14.92
CA LYS A 671 -9.64 -4.21 14.29
C LYS A 671 -10.96 -4.20 15.05
N ILE A 672 -12.00 -3.71 14.39
CA ILE A 672 -13.36 -3.77 14.92
C ILE A 672 -14.01 -5.09 14.51
N SER A 673 -14.63 -5.76 15.49
CA SER A 673 -15.40 -6.97 15.26
C SER A 673 -16.71 -6.94 16.02
N PHE A 674 -17.76 -7.49 15.42
CA PHE A 674 -19.05 -7.68 16.04
C PHE A 674 -19.14 -9.13 16.50
N ASN A 675 -19.41 -9.33 17.78
CA ASN A 675 -19.28 -10.61 18.47
C ASN A 675 -20.49 -10.80 19.38
N ASN A 676 -20.90 -12.05 19.60
CA ASN A 676 -21.83 -12.35 20.68
C ASN A 676 -21.13 -12.31 22.05
N ALA A 677 -21.90 -12.48 23.13
CA ALA A 677 -21.40 -12.39 24.50
C ALA A 677 -20.18 -13.30 24.77
N GLN A 678 -20.21 -14.53 24.26
CA GLN A 678 -19.13 -15.50 24.45
C GLN A 678 -17.86 -15.08 23.71
N GLN A 679 -17.97 -14.73 22.43
CA GLN A 679 -16.83 -14.28 21.61
C GLN A 679 -16.24 -12.97 22.15
N ALA A 680 -17.07 -12.04 22.62
CA ALA A 680 -16.60 -10.81 23.23
C ALA A 680 -15.81 -11.07 24.52
N SER A 681 -16.30 -11.99 25.36
CA SER A 681 -15.61 -12.40 26.59
C SER A 681 -14.27 -13.08 26.29
N LEU A 682 -14.21 -13.94 25.27
CA LEU A 682 -12.95 -14.56 24.83
C LEU A 682 -11.95 -13.51 24.35
N LYS A 683 -12.40 -12.52 23.57
CA LYS A 683 -11.53 -11.46 23.06
C LYS A 683 -11.03 -10.52 24.16
N GLN A 684 -11.79 -10.31 25.23
CA GLN A 684 -11.34 -9.53 26.40
C GLN A 684 -10.15 -10.16 27.13
N LEU A 685 -9.94 -11.47 26.98
CA LEU A 685 -8.82 -12.20 27.59
C LEU A 685 -7.54 -12.12 26.73
N ILE A 686 -7.65 -11.68 25.47
CA ILE A 686 -6.51 -11.58 24.56
C ILE A 686 -5.81 -10.24 24.80
N GLN A 687 -4.48 -10.24 24.76
CA GLN A 687 -3.64 -9.07 25.02
C GLN A 687 -3.80 -7.92 23.99
N ASP A 688 -4.45 -8.20 22.87
CA ASP A 688 -4.78 -7.24 21.80
C ASP A 688 -6.09 -6.48 22.10
N HIS A 689 -6.83 -6.86 23.15
CA HIS A 689 -8.06 -6.18 23.53
C HIS A 689 -7.83 -4.71 23.90
N ASN A 690 -8.62 -3.82 23.32
CA ASN A 690 -8.63 -2.40 23.67
C ASN A 690 -9.93 -1.99 24.38
N ALA A 691 -11.08 -2.28 23.76
CA ALA A 691 -12.38 -1.89 24.31
C ALA A 691 -13.50 -2.83 23.87
N THR A 692 -14.51 -3.03 24.72
CA THR A 692 -15.77 -3.70 24.38
C THR A 692 -16.93 -2.74 24.61
N ARG A 693 -17.88 -2.70 23.67
CA ARG A 693 -19.15 -1.99 23.81
C ARG A 693 -20.31 -2.92 23.50
N LYS A 694 -21.22 -3.09 24.44
CA LYS A 694 -22.52 -3.73 24.17
C LYS A 694 -23.35 -2.82 23.26
N LEU A 695 -23.84 -3.37 22.15
CA LEU A 695 -24.61 -2.63 21.15
C LEU A 695 -26.11 -2.82 21.34
N SER A 696 -26.51 -4.05 21.64
CA SER A 696 -27.90 -4.45 21.84
C SER A 696 -27.99 -5.63 22.80
N ASP A 697 -29.16 -5.77 23.41
CA ASP A 697 -29.53 -6.94 24.21
C ASP A 697 -29.99 -8.09 23.31
N ASP A 698 -30.56 -7.78 22.14
CA ASP A 698 -31.08 -8.73 21.15
C ASP A 698 -30.42 -8.56 19.77
N THR A 699 -30.38 -9.62 18.96
CA THR A 699 -29.94 -9.63 17.56
C THR A 699 -31.10 -10.00 16.63
N TYR A 700 -31.15 -9.41 15.43
CA TYR A 700 -32.07 -9.85 14.38
C TYR A 700 -31.34 -10.83 13.46
N ASN A 701 -31.90 -12.01 13.29
CA ASN A 701 -31.46 -12.96 12.29
C ASN A 701 -31.78 -12.44 10.88
N PRO A 702 -31.13 -12.94 9.81
CA PRO A 702 -31.39 -12.55 8.43
C PRO A 702 -32.85 -12.77 7.98
N ASP A 703 -33.58 -13.64 8.67
CA ASP A 703 -35.02 -13.91 8.47
C ASP A 703 -35.94 -12.96 9.26
N GLY A 704 -35.38 -11.98 9.98
CA GLY A 704 -36.11 -11.02 10.79
C GLY A 704 -36.54 -11.51 12.17
N SER A 705 -36.17 -12.73 12.58
CA SER A 705 -36.46 -13.24 13.92
C SER A 705 -35.53 -12.65 14.98
N LEU A 706 -36.07 -12.40 16.17
CA LEU A 706 -35.32 -11.93 17.34
C LEU A 706 -34.57 -13.09 17.99
N SER A 707 -33.26 -12.96 18.09
CA SER A 707 -32.34 -13.78 18.87
C SER A 707 -32.02 -13.04 20.16
N GLU A 708 -32.24 -13.68 21.32
CA GLU A 708 -31.88 -13.14 22.65
C GLU A 708 -30.35 -13.15 22.91
N GLU A 709 -29.54 -13.19 21.85
CA GLU A 709 -28.08 -13.07 21.96
C GLU A 709 -27.65 -11.60 21.85
N ALA A 710 -27.13 -11.07 22.96
CA ALA A 710 -26.55 -9.73 23.01
C ALA A 710 -25.35 -9.56 22.07
N GLN A 711 -25.34 -8.47 21.32
CA GLN A 711 -24.26 -8.12 20.40
C GLN A 711 -23.28 -7.14 21.03
N TYR A 712 -22.00 -7.40 20.82
CA TYR A 712 -20.90 -6.59 21.31
C TYR A 712 -19.99 -6.19 20.16
N MET A 713 -19.61 -4.91 20.15
CA MET A 713 -18.50 -4.42 19.36
C MET A 713 -17.22 -4.56 20.19
N VAL A 714 -16.24 -5.28 19.69
CA VAL A 714 -14.93 -5.42 20.33
C VAL A 714 -13.88 -4.76 19.43
N SER A 715 -13.13 -3.84 20.01
CA SER A 715 -11.97 -3.17 19.44
C SER A 715 -10.71 -3.91 19.87
N GLU A 716 -9.93 -4.39 18.91
CA GLU A 716 -8.65 -5.06 19.14
C GLU A 716 -7.54 -4.22 18.52
N SER A 717 -6.54 -3.80 19.30
CA SER A 717 -5.33 -3.11 18.81
C SER A 717 -4.28 -4.19 18.44
N PRO A 718 -4.11 -4.53 17.15
CA PRO A 718 -3.28 -5.65 16.76
C PRO A 718 -1.80 -5.37 17.09
N ARG A 719 -1.15 -6.28 17.83
CA ARG A 719 0.29 -6.14 18.16
C ARG A 719 1.23 -6.45 16.99
N GLN A 720 0.72 -7.19 16.01
CA GLN A 720 1.44 -7.55 14.80
C GLN A 720 0.59 -7.16 13.59
N PHE A 721 1.21 -6.55 12.59
CA PHE A 721 0.59 -6.23 11.32
C PHE A 721 1.44 -6.81 10.18
N LYS A 722 0.78 -7.25 9.10
CA LYS A 722 1.47 -7.77 7.92
C LYS A 722 1.78 -6.65 6.94
N CYS A 723 3.05 -6.45 6.61
CA CYS A 723 3.48 -5.60 5.49
C CYS A 723 3.58 -6.44 4.22
N ASN A 724 2.45 -6.66 3.55
CA ASN A 724 2.37 -7.50 2.35
C ASN A 724 2.53 -6.71 1.03
N LYS A 725 2.76 -5.40 1.11
CA LYS A 725 2.79 -4.52 -0.07
C LYS A 725 4.15 -3.82 -0.18
N PRO A 726 4.62 -3.52 -1.39
CA PRO A 726 5.88 -2.82 -1.60
C PRO A 726 5.73 -1.35 -1.21
N LEU A 727 6.11 -1.03 0.03
CA LEU A 727 5.92 0.30 0.60
C LEU A 727 6.69 1.40 -0.15
N GLN A 728 7.85 1.03 -0.72
CA GLN A 728 8.74 1.92 -1.43
C GLN A 728 8.07 2.53 -2.68
N GLU A 729 7.21 1.79 -3.37
CA GLU A 729 6.45 2.28 -4.52
C GLU A 729 5.55 3.45 -4.16
N ALA A 730 4.80 3.31 -3.07
CA ALA A 730 3.95 4.39 -2.57
C ALA A 730 4.77 5.61 -2.09
N VAL A 731 5.94 5.40 -1.49
CA VAL A 731 6.79 6.51 -1.03
C VAL A 731 7.39 7.27 -2.22
N PHE A 732 7.99 6.57 -3.18
CA PHE A 732 8.55 7.18 -4.38
C PHE A 732 7.45 7.84 -5.21
N THR A 733 6.25 7.26 -5.24
CA THR A 733 5.08 7.90 -5.83
C THR A 733 4.81 9.27 -5.27
N LEU A 734 4.64 9.36 -3.95
CA LEU A 734 4.29 10.61 -3.30
C LEU A 734 5.39 11.66 -3.44
N ASP A 735 6.67 11.29 -3.33
CA ASP A 735 7.77 12.25 -3.44
C ASP A 735 8.12 12.65 -4.88
N ASN A 736 8.04 11.72 -5.84
CA ASN A 736 8.19 12.04 -7.27
C ASN A 736 7.11 13.03 -7.73
N SER A 737 5.93 12.95 -7.12
CA SER A 737 4.84 13.91 -7.37
C SER A 737 5.22 15.32 -6.95
N LYS A 738 5.83 15.46 -5.77
CA LYS A 738 6.32 16.75 -5.27
C LYS A 738 7.47 17.28 -6.13
N PHE A 739 8.39 16.40 -6.52
CA PHE A 739 9.47 16.75 -7.45
C PHE A 739 8.91 17.30 -8.75
N TRP A 740 7.94 16.63 -9.37
CA TRP A 740 7.36 17.07 -10.64
C TRP A 740 6.68 18.43 -10.51
N TYR A 741 5.95 18.63 -9.42
CA TYR A 741 5.30 19.90 -9.13
C TYR A 741 6.33 21.03 -9.01
N LEU A 742 7.36 20.84 -8.19
CA LEU A 742 8.42 21.83 -8.01
C LEU A 742 9.22 22.04 -9.30
N ASN A 743 9.43 21.00 -10.08
CA ASN A 743 10.10 21.08 -11.37
C ASN A 743 9.33 22.00 -12.33
N PHE A 744 8.00 21.87 -12.41
CA PHE A 744 7.20 22.80 -13.20
C PHE A 744 7.34 24.25 -12.71
N VAL A 745 7.24 24.48 -11.40
CA VAL A 745 7.32 25.85 -10.88
C VAL A 745 8.70 26.47 -11.10
N TYR A 746 9.77 25.78 -10.70
CA TYR A 746 11.11 26.35 -10.71
C TYR A 746 11.78 26.26 -12.09
N ASN A 747 11.60 25.16 -12.82
CA ASN A 747 12.26 24.98 -14.11
C ASN A 747 11.45 25.47 -15.31
N PHE A 748 10.15 25.78 -15.14
CA PHE A 748 9.34 26.41 -16.18
C PHE A 748 8.85 27.79 -15.75
N LEU A 749 7.97 27.91 -14.74
CA LEU A 749 7.36 29.22 -14.40
C LEU A 749 8.40 30.28 -14.02
N TYR A 750 9.34 29.97 -13.12
CA TYR A 750 10.32 30.96 -12.66
C TYR A 750 11.28 31.41 -13.77
N LYS A 751 11.46 30.60 -14.82
CA LYS A 751 12.31 30.95 -15.97
C LYS A 751 11.61 31.91 -16.92
N CYS A 752 10.34 31.68 -17.25
CA CYS A 752 9.65 32.48 -18.27
C CYS A 752 8.65 33.51 -17.74
N ILE A 753 8.25 33.43 -16.47
CA ILE A 753 7.27 34.35 -15.87
C ILE A 753 7.99 35.38 -14.98
N ASP A 754 7.51 36.62 -15.07
CA ASP A 754 7.79 37.71 -14.16
C ASP A 754 7.10 37.43 -12.83
N MET A 755 7.85 36.88 -11.88
CA MET A 755 7.30 36.58 -10.56
C MET A 755 6.96 37.85 -9.78
N ASP A 756 7.40 39.06 -10.14
CA ASP A 756 6.94 40.29 -9.47
C ASP A 756 5.50 40.67 -9.85
N ARG A 757 4.96 40.04 -10.91
CA ARG A 757 3.57 40.13 -11.35
C ARG A 757 2.70 38.95 -10.92
N VAL A 758 3.27 37.94 -10.25
CA VAL A 758 2.57 36.71 -9.90
C VAL A 758 2.88 36.29 -8.47
N HIS A 759 1.86 35.97 -7.68
CA HIS A 759 2.05 35.27 -6.41
C HIS A 759 1.09 34.09 -6.25
N PHE A 760 1.44 33.16 -5.38
CA PHE A 760 0.60 32.00 -5.06
C PHE A 760 -0.50 32.44 -4.10
N CYS A 761 -1.74 32.03 -4.37
CA CYS A 761 -2.89 32.23 -3.46
C CYS A 761 -3.04 31.01 -2.54
N ASN A 762 -3.19 29.84 -3.17
CA ASN A 762 -3.35 28.54 -2.54
C ASN A 762 -2.74 27.47 -3.45
N MET A 763 -2.28 26.39 -2.85
CA MET A 763 -1.82 25.19 -3.54
C MET A 763 -2.47 23.97 -2.90
N ASP A 764 -2.85 23.02 -3.73
CA ASP A 764 -3.28 21.68 -3.35
C ASP A 764 -2.43 20.64 -4.11
N THR A 765 -2.61 19.34 -3.81
CA THR A 765 -1.73 18.25 -4.25
C THR A 765 -1.34 18.31 -5.73
N ASP A 766 -2.30 18.65 -6.58
CA ASP A 766 -2.26 18.68 -8.03
C ASP A 766 -2.77 19.99 -8.62
N SER A 767 -2.93 21.06 -7.82
CA SER A 767 -3.37 22.35 -8.36
C SER A 767 -2.69 23.55 -7.70
N MET A 768 -2.58 24.65 -8.45
CA MET A 768 -2.11 25.95 -7.95
C MET A 768 -3.02 27.07 -8.43
N TYR A 769 -3.37 27.94 -7.49
CA TYR A 769 -4.06 29.21 -7.77
C TYR A 769 -3.03 30.33 -7.74
N LEU A 770 -2.88 31.01 -8.87
CA LEU A 770 -1.96 32.13 -9.06
C LEU A 770 -2.76 33.42 -9.18
N ALA A 771 -2.43 34.45 -8.41
CA ALA A 771 -2.89 35.80 -8.72
C ALA A 771 -1.92 36.46 -9.69
N ILE A 772 -2.47 37.06 -10.75
CA ILE A 772 -1.69 37.61 -11.86
C ILE A 772 -2.02 39.08 -12.04
N ALA A 773 -0.99 39.89 -12.20
CA ALA A 773 -1.08 41.28 -12.64
C ALA A 773 -0.77 41.39 -14.14
N GLY A 774 -1.79 41.71 -14.93
CA GLY A 774 -1.68 41.85 -16.39
C GLY A 774 -2.50 43.01 -16.96
N SER A 775 -3.05 42.83 -18.16
CA SER A 775 -3.96 43.77 -18.81
C SER A 775 -5.33 43.80 -18.13
N GLN A 776 -5.78 44.97 -17.66
CA GLN A 776 -7.13 45.13 -17.14
C GLN A 776 -8.20 45.01 -18.23
N ILE A 777 -7.84 45.28 -19.49
CA ILE A 777 -8.75 45.27 -20.64
C ILE A 777 -9.04 43.84 -21.08
N GLU A 778 -8.02 43.00 -21.23
CA GLU A 778 -8.19 41.60 -21.64
C GLU A 778 -8.74 40.73 -20.50
N GLY A 779 -8.63 41.19 -19.24
CA GLY A 779 -9.18 40.50 -18.07
C GLY A 779 -8.58 39.11 -17.89
N TYR A 780 -9.34 38.17 -17.32
CA TYR A 780 -8.83 36.83 -17.03
C TYR A 780 -8.49 35.99 -18.28
N LYS A 781 -9.07 36.32 -19.45
CA LYS A 781 -8.82 35.62 -20.73
C LYS A 781 -7.37 35.72 -21.21
N GLN A 782 -6.60 36.66 -20.67
CA GLN A 782 -5.19 36.82 -21.02
C GLN A 782 -4.29 35.69 -20.49
N GLY A 783 -4.72 34.96 -19.45
CA GLY A 783 -3.88 33.99 -18.74
C GLY A 783 -2.52 34.57 -18.35
N LEU A 784 -1.44 33.89 -18.77
CA LEU A 784 -0.06 34.31 -18.45
C LEU A 784 0.51 35.38 -19.40
N LYS A 785 -0.18 35.74 -20.49
CA LYS A 785 0.36 36.54 -21.62
C LYS A 785 1.17 37.77 -21.21
N TYR A 786 0.68 38.56 -20.25
CA TYR A 786 1.31 39.83 -19.81
C TYR A 786 2.23 39.68 -18.59
N ALA A 787 2.38 38.46 -18.08
CA ALA A 787 3.34 38.12 -17.04
C ALA A 787 4.55 37.36 -17.62
N ILE A 788 4.56 37.02 -18.91
CA ILE A 788 5.73 36.38 -19.55
C ILE A 788 6.86 37.41 -19.68
N LYS A 789 8.01 37.14 -19.06
CA LYS A 789 9.24 37.94 -19.18
C LYS A 789 10.20 37.43 -20.26
N ASP A 790 10.18 36.12 -20.52
CA ASP A 790 11.00 35.48 -21.55
C ASP A 790 10.10 34.74 -22.54
N GLN A 791 9.69 35.46 -23.57
CA GLN A 791 8.81 34.95 -24.61
C GLN A 791 9.47 33.82 -25.42
N GLY A 792 10.79 33.91 -25.67
CA GLY A 792 11.51 32.90 -26.45
C GLY A 792 11.54 31.56 -25.73
N PHE A 793 11.87 31.55 -24.43
CA PHE A 793 11.80 30.34 -23.62
C PHE A 793 10.36 29.82 -23.51
N TYR A 794 9.39 30.72 -23.27
CA TYR A 794 7.99 30.33 -23.18
C TYR A 794 7.54 29.62 -24.47
N ASP A 795 7.70 30.25 -25.63
CA ASP A 795 7.25 29.72 -26.92
C ASP A 795 7.92 28.38 -27.28
N GLN A 796 9.18 28.19 -26.88
CA GLN A 796 9.92 26.95 -27.11
C GLN A 796 9.42 25.78 -26.23
N HIS A 797 9.00 26.06 -24.98
CA HIS A 797 8.80 25.01 -23.97
C HIS A 797 7.34 24.85 -23.51
N TYR A 798 6.46 25.84 -23.68
CA TYR A 798 5.13 25.81 -23.07
C TYR A 798 4.30 24.61 -23.53
N LYS A 799 4.38 24.23 -24.81
CA LYS A 799 3.68 23.05 -25.35
C LYS A 799 4.11 21.75 -24.72
N GLU A 800 5.24 21.69 -24.03
CA GLU A 800 5.68 20.50 -23.28
C GLU A 800 4.88 20.29 -21.99
N GLN A 801 4.29 21.36 -21.42
CA GLN A 801 3.66 21.34 -20.09
C GLN A 801 2.20 21.81 -20.12
N LEU A 802 1.86 22.80 -20.94
CA LEU A 802 0.56 23.47 -21.02
C LEU A 802 -0.14 23.19 -22.37
N PRO A 803 -1.49 23.21 -22.42
CA PRO A 803 -2.24 23.16 -23.66
C PRO A 803 -2.05 24.45 -24.49
N TRP A 804 -2.42 24.38 -25.76
CA TRP A 804 -2.46 25.52 -26.67
C TRP A 804 -3.79 25.52 -27.44
N ASN A 805 -4.09 26.65 -28.07
CA ASN A 805 -5.32 26.77 -28.88
C ASN A 805 -5.35 25.67 -29.96
N ASP A 806 -6.52 25.04 -30.12
CA ASP A 806 -6.76 23.98 -31.08
C ASP A 806 -5.93 22.69 -30.86
N CYS A 807 -5.38 22.49 -29.65
CA CYS A 807 -4.73 21.22 -29.31
C CYS A 807 -5.75 20.07 -29.22
N THR A 808 -5.29 18.86 -29.53
CA THR A 808 -6.10 17.64 -29.42
C THR A 808 -6.32 17.26 -27.95
N VAL A 809 -7.34 16.44 -27.68
CA VAL A 809 -7.58 15.87 -26.33
C VAL A 809 -6.34 15.15 -25.80
N ALA A 810 -5.59 14.47 -26.68
CA ALA A 810 -4.36 13.78 -26.31
C ALA A 810 -3.26 14.73 -25.84
N GLU A 811 -3.16 15.91 -26.46
CA GLU A 811 -2.20 16.96 -26.10
C GLU A 811 -2.62 17.72 -24.83
N GLU A 812 -3.91 18.04 -24.71
CA GLU A 812 -4.48 18.69 -23.54
C GLU A 812 -4.37 17.80 -22.30
N LYS A 813 -4.77 16.53 -22.44
CA LYS A 813 -4.82 15.54 -21.35
C LYS A 813 -3.66 14.55 -21.38
N LYS A 814 -2.47 15.00 -21.77
CA LYS A 814 -1.26 14.17 -21.72
C LYS A 814 -0.78 13.88 -20.29
N LEU A 815 -0.02 12.78 -20.17
CA LEU A 815 0.73 12.46 -18.95
C LEU A 815 1.67 13.62 -18.59
N MET A 816 1.76 13.94 -17.30
CA MET A 816 2.54 15.07 -16.77
C MET A 816 2.15 16.46 -17.28
N GLY A 817 1.09 16.59 -18.09
CA GLY A 817 0.57 17.86 -18.54
C GLY A 817 -0.23 18.58 -17.46
N ILE A 818 -0.37 19.89 -17.62
CA ILE A 818 -1.09 20.80 -16.74
C ILE A 818 -2.10 21.53 -17.59
N THR A 819 -3.33 21.66 -17.09
CA THR A 819 -4.43 22.34 -17.78
C THR A 819 -4.98 23.47 -16.92
N THR A 820 -5.56 24.48 -17.56
CA THR A 820 -6.31 25.51 -16.84
C THR A 820 -7.71 24.97 -16.54
N GLU A 821 -8.02 24.72 -15.27
CA GLU A 821 -9.35 24.22 -14.87
C GLU A 821 -10.35 25.37 -14.73
N SER A 822 -9.91 26.48 -14.11
CA SER A 822 -10.76 27.64 -13.86
C SER A 822 -10.00 28.96 -13.92
N GLN A 823 -10.72 30.05 -14.17
CA GLN A 823 -10.21 31.41 -14.17
C GLN A 823 -11.27 32.33 -13.59
N GLY A 824 -10.86 33.26 -12.74
CA GLY A 824 -11.78 34.18 -12.08
C GLY A 824 -11.15 35.52 -11.77
N GLU A 825 -11.96 36.44 -11.26
CA GLU A 825 -11.49 37.79 -10.89
C GLU A 825 -10.92 37.82 -9.48
N ASN A 826 -11.55 37.10 -8.54
CA ASN A 826 -11.26 37.20 -7.12
C ASN A 826 -11.17 35.83 -6.47
N ILE A 827 -10.28 35.66 -5.49
CA ILE A 827 -10.24 34.46 -4.64
C ILE A 827 -9.99 34.79 -3.17
N VAL A 828 -10.78 34.17 -2.30
CA VAL A 828 -10.58 34.17 -0.84
C VAL A 828 -10.12 32.78 -0.41
N CYS A 829 -8.97 32.70 0.26
CA CYS A 829 -8.34 31.47 0.73
C CYS A 829 -8.26 31.48 2.26
N LEU A 830 -9.24 30.89 2.93
CA LEU A 830 -9.33 30.94 4.39
C LEU A 830 -8.28 30.05 5.08
N ALA A 831 -8.15 28.83 4.58
CA ALA A 831 -7.29 27.79 5.13
C ALA A 831 -7.08 26.70 4.05
N PRO A 832 -6.12 25.78 4.24
CA PRO A 832 -5.89 24.69 3.30
C PRO A 832 -7.19 23.91 2.99
N LYS A 833 -7.54 23.79 1.70
CA LYS A 833 -8.80 23.21 1.18
C LYS A 833 -10.08 23.98 1.52
N CYS A 834 -9.99 25.26 1.86
CA CYS A 834 -11.11 26.13 2.20
C CYS A 834 -10.97 27.48 1.47
N TYR A 835 -11.56 27.58 0.27
CA TYR A 835 -11.42 28.76 -0.58
C TYR A 835 -12.62 28.95 -1.52
N SER A 836 -12.82 30.19 -1.98
CA SER A 836 -13.86 30.55 -2.94
C SER A 836 -13.29 31.42 -4.06
N LEU A 837 -13.40 30.95 -5.31
CA LEU A 837 -13.08 31.69 -6.53
C LEU A 837 -14.38 32.24 -7.13
N TYR A 838 -14.42 33.52 -7.49
CA TYR A 838 -15.64 34.17 -7.94
C TYR A 838 -15.38 35.40 -8.83
N ASN A 839 -16.43 35.82 -9.54
CA ASN A 839 -16.47 37.05 -10.32
C ASN A 839 -17.45 38.07 -9.70
N GLY A 840 -17.22 39.35 -9.99
CA GLY A 840 -18.04 40.45 -9.48
C GLY A 840 -17.47 41.11 -8.20
N ASN A 841 -18.07 42.24 -7.83
CA ASN A 841 -17.64 43.06 -6.69
C ASN A 841 -18.65 42.97 -5.54
N GLN A 842 -18.16 43.09 -4.29
CA GLN A 842 -19.00 43.08 -3.07
C GLN A 842 -20.09 44.18 -3.04
N HIS A 843 -20.00 45.17 -3.92
CA HIS A 843 -20.94 46.30 -4.00
C HIS A 843 -22.11 46.09 -4.99
N ASN A 844 -22.09 45.04 -5.81
CA ASN A 844 -23.22 44.67 -6.68
C ASN A 844 -23.74 43.29 -6.26
N ASP A 845 -25.06 43.10 -6.27
CA ASP A 845 -25.73 41.85 -5.88
C ASP A 845 -25.42 40.63 -6.79
N ASP A 846 -24.53 40.77 -7.77
CA ASP A 846 -24.20 39.77 -8.80
C ASP A 846 -22.85 39.07 -8.54
N ILE A 847 -22.62 38.54 -7.33
CA ILE A 847 -21.46 37.65 -7.10
C ILE A 847 -21.73 36.31 -7.79
N VAL A 848 -20.89 35.97 -8.77
CA VAL A 848 -20.94 34.68 -9.46
C VAL A 848 -19.83 33.79 -8.92
N SER A 849 -20.21 32.82 -8.08
CA SER A 849 -19.30 31.79 -7.57
C SER A 849 -18.86 30.87 -8.71
N LEU A 850 -17.54 30.71 -8.88
CA LEU A 850 -16.95 29.79 -9.85
C LEU A 850 -16.52 28.48 -9.19
N VAL A 851 -15.88 28.56 -8.03
CA VAL A 851 -15.42 27.39 -7.26
C VAL A 851 -15.61 27.66 -5.78
N ASN A 852 -16.22 26.72 -5.05
CA ASN A 852 -16.27 26.72 -3.59
C ASN A 852 -15.67 25.42 -3.07
N ARG A 853 -14.55 25.50 -2.35
CA ARG A 853 -13.95 24.36 -1.67
C ARG A 853 -14.06 24.50 -0.17
N MET A 854 -14.43 23.41 0.48
CA MET A 854 -14.53 23.32 1.92
C MET A 854 -14.06 21.95 2.42
N LYS A 855 -13.60 21.91 3.67
CA LYS A 855 -13.02 20.71 4.25
C LYS A 855 -13.98 20.02 5.22
N GLY A 856 -14.26 18.74 4.95
CA GLY A 856 -14.95 17.86 5.90
C GLY A 856 -16.49 18.00 5.95
N VAL A 857 -17.07 18.79 5.05
CA VAL A 857 -18.52 18.99 4.87
C VAL A 857 -18.85 18.80 3.40
N SER A 858 -20.02 18.22 3.11
CA SER A 858 -20.51 18.05 1.74
C SER A 858 -21.02 19.38 1.20
N GLU A 859 -20.50 19.81 0.05
CA GLU A 859 -20.89 21.05 -0.63
C GLU A 859 -22.40 21.13 -0.87
N LYS A 860 -23.01 20.06 -1.40
CA LYS A 860 -24.45 19.94 -1.64
C LYS A 860 -25.32 20.09 -0.38
N LYS A 861 -24.76 19.82 0.80
CA LYS A 861 -25.48 19.91 2.08
C LYS A 861 -25.21 21.22 2.82
N ALA A 862 -24.13 21.92 2.47
CA ALA A 862 -23.66 23.08 3.22
C ALA A 862 -24.33 24.38 2.83
N ASN A 863 -24.80 24.51 1.58
CA ASN A 863 -25.42 25.73 1.03
C ASN A 863 -24.62 27.01 1.32
N LEU A 864 -23.28 26.92 1.43
CA LEU A 864 -22.44 28.09 1.64
C LEU A 864 -22.29 28.88 0.35
N THR A 865 -22.32 30.20 0.50
CA THR A 865 -22.11 31.18 -0.55
C THR A 865 -20.72 31.79 -0.43
N THR A 866 -20.22 32.43 -1.48
CA THR A 866 -18.97 33.22 -1.43
C THR A 866 -18.99 34.25 -0.30
N ASN A 867 -20.15 34.84 0.00
CA ASN A 867 -20.31 35.79 1.11
C ASN A 867 -19.98 35.18 2.47
N ASP A 868 -20.24 33.88 2.67
CA ASP A 868 -19.86 33.19 3.90
C ASP A 868 -18.33 33.11 4.05
N TYR A 869 -17.60 32.91 2.96
CA TYR A 869 -16.13 32.92 2.98
C TYR A 869 -15.59 34.32 3.29
N ILE A 870 -16.13 35.35 2.64
CA ILE A 870 -15.76 36.75 2.87
C ILE A 870 -16.05 37.14 4.33
N LYS A 871 -17.23 36.77 4.84
CA LYS A 871 -17.63 37.02 6.23
C LYS A 871 -16.71 36.32 7.23
N CYS A 872 -16.37 35.05 6.97
CA CYS A 872 -15.44 34.30 7.82
C CYS A 872 -14.02 34.91 7.83
N LEU A 873 -13.58 35.49 6.70
CA LEU A 873 -12.32 36.20 6.61
C LEU A 873 -12.36 37.50 7.43
N ASN A 874 -13.34 38.37 7.16
CA ASN A 874 -13.43 39.73 7.70
C ASN A 874 -13.83 39.76 9.18
N ASP A 875 -14.86 39.00 9.55
CA ASP A 875 -15.42 39.03 10.91
C ASP A 875 -14.68 38.07 11.85
N GLY A 876 -13.77 37.24 11.31
CA GLY A 876 -13.12 36.16 12.05
C GLY A 876 -14.10 35.10 12.59
N CYS A 877 -15.34 35.08 12.09
CA CYS A 877 -16.40 34.24 12.61
C CYS A 877 -16.29 32.79 12.12
N LYS A 878 -16.69 31.85 12.98
CA LYS A 878 -16.80 30.44 12.65
C LYS A 878 -18.17 30.16 12.08
N ILE A 879 -18.22 29.54 10.90
CA ILE A 879 -19.47 29.16 10.24
C ILE A 879 -19.66 27.65 10.41
N ASN A 880 -20.75 27.30 11.10
CA ASN A 880 -21.14 25.91 11.33
C ASN A 880 -22.20 25.49 10.31
N VAL A 881 -22.16 24.23 9.91
CA VAL A 881 -23.17 23.59 9.08
C VAL A 881 -23.66 22.35 9.80
N THR A 882 -24.99 22.17 9.82
CA THR A 882 -25.61 20.95 10.33
C THR A 882 -25.51 19.85 9.28
N THR A 883 -24.79 18.79 9.63
CA THR A 883 -24.66 17.60 8.78
C THR A 883 -25.54 16.48 9.31
N ASN A 884 -26.45 16.01 8.45
CA ASN A 884 -27.32 14.88 8.77
C ASN A 884 -26.69 13.59 8.22
N ASN A 885 -26.42 12.66 9.11
CA ASN A 885 -25.96 11.31 8.78
C ASN A 885 -27.02 10.30 9.21
N LEU A 886 -27.37 9.39 8.32
CA LEU A 886 -28.23 8.26 8.68
C LEU A 886 -27.35 7.22 9.38
N GLN A 887 -27.77 6.79 10.56
CA GLN A 887 -27.20 5.64 11.26
C GLN A 887 -28.29 4.62 11.51
N MET A 888 -28.00 3.38 11.12
CA MET A 888 -28.83 2.23 11.44
C MET A 888 -28.36 1.67 12.78
N LYS A 889 -29.24 1.67 13.78
CA LYS A 889 -28.98 1.08 15.09
C LYS A 889 -30.17 0.22 15.47
N MET A 890 -29.93 -1.08 15.69
CA MET A 890 -30.97 -2.05 16.08
C MET A 890 -32.15 -2.09 15.09
N GLY A 891 -31.86 -2.09 13.77
CA GLY A 891 -32.90 -2.11 12.73
C GLY A 891 -33.66 -0.78 12.54
N ILE A 892 -33.45 0.21 13.42
CA ILE A 892 -34.06 1.53 13.31
C ILE A 892 -33.07 2.48 12.61
N MET A 893 -33.50 3.05 11.49
CA MET A 893 -32.76 4.10 10.80
C MET A 893 -33.03 5.43 11.50
N SER A 894 -31.99 5.99 12.12
CA SER A 894 -32.05 7.27 12.83
C SER A 894 -31.22 8.31 12.09
N MET A 895 -31.72 9.54 12.00
CA MET A 895 -30.99 10.67 11.45
C MET A 895 -30.24 11.37 12.59
N ILE A 896 -28.90 11.34 12.54
CA ILE A 896 -28.05 12.06 13.48
C ILE A 896 -27.66 13.39 12.86
N CYS A 897 -28.15 14.46 13.45
CA CYS A 897 -27.74 15.83 13.12
C CYS A 897 -26.49 16.16 13.92
N THR A 898 -25.38 16.46 13.25
CA THR A 898 -24.13 16.90 13.88
C THR A 898 -23.75 18.27 13.32
N GLU A 899 -23.60 19.27 14.18
CA GLU A 899 -23.00 20.53 13.79
C GLU A 899 -21.49 20.35 13.57
N LYS A 900 -21.01 20.77 12.40
CA LYS A 900 -19.59 20.79 12.07
C LYS A 900 -19.17 22.20 11.69
N SER A 901 -18.00 22.62 12.16
CA SER A 901 -17.35 23.85 11.69
C SER A 901 -16.99 23.68 10.22
N ALA A 902 -17.72 24.35 9.34
CA ALA A 902 -17.50 24.30 7.91
C ALA A 902 -16.37 25.25 7.50
N LEU A 903 -16.41 26.49 8.00
CA LEU A 903 -15.38 27.51 7.79
C LEU A 903 -14.92 28.06 9.14
N THR A 904 -13.60 28.08 9.36
CA THR A 904 -12.99 28.62 10.59
C THR A 904 -12.06 29.79 10.30
N GLY A 905 -11.57 29.93 9.06
CA GLY A 905 -10.57 30.94 8.73
C GLY A 905 -9.25 30.79 9.48
N THR A 906 -9.01 29.61 10.08
CA THR A 906 -7.82 29.33 10.88
C THR A 906 -6.79 28.58 10.04
N HIS A 907 -5.61 29.19 9.87
CA HIS A 907 -4.47 28.60 9.19
C HIS A 907 -3.24 28.66 10.09
N ASN A 908 -2.85 27.51 10.61
CA ASN A 908 -1.74 27.39 11.56
C ASN A 908 -0.58 26.57 10.98
N LYS A 909 -0.47 26.46 9.65
CA LYS A 909 0.66 25.77 8.99
C LYS A 909 1.82 26.72 8.68
N MET A 910 1.58 28.02 8.80
CA MET A 910 2.45 29.15 8.49
C MET A 910 2.11 30.28 9.48
N VAL A 911 2.94 31.31 9.53
CA VAL A 911 2.64 32.56 10.25
C VAL A 911 1.69 33.38 9.38
N VAL A 912 0.50 33.68 9.88
CA VAL A 912 -0.48 34.49 9.12
C VAL A 912 -0.45 35.92 9.63
N LEU A 913 -0.14 36.85 8.72
CA LEU A 913 -0.04 38.28 8.99
C LEU A 913 -1.38 38.97 8.82
N SER A 914 -1.55 40.14 9.43
CA SER A 914 -2.82 40.88 9.40
C SER A 914 -3.21 41.39 8.01
N ASN A 915 -2.26 41.49 7.07
CA ASN A 915 -2.53 41.79 5.66
C ASN A 915 -3.01 40.55 4.86
N GLY A 916 -3.12 39.38 5.50
CA GLY A 916 -3.54 38.12 4.88
C GLY A 916 -2.41 37.32 4.24
N CYS A 917 -1.17 37.81 4.25
CA CYS A 917 0.00 37.04 3.80
C CYS A 917 0.30 35.88 4.76
N CYS A 918 0.56 34.69 4.22
CA CYS A 918 0.97 33.53 4.98
C CYS A 918 2.46 33.24 4.71
N ALA A 919 3.30 33.42 5.73
CA ALA A 919 4.74 33.29 5.65
C ALA A 919 5.26 31.99 6.29
N PRO A 920 6.29 31.35 5.73
CA PRO A 920 6.75 30.05 6.22
C PRO A 920 7.32 30.15 7.62
N PHE A 921 7.25 29.04 8.35
CA PHE A 921 8.02 28.92 9.58
C PHE A 921 9.51 28.90 9.25
N MET A 922 10.28 29.73 9.95
CA MET A 922 11.72 29.79 9.81
C MET A 922 12.40 29.35 11.10
N TYR A 923 13.40 28.48 10.98
CA TYR A 923 14.08 27.93 12.13
C TYR A 923 14.80 29.04 12.91
N GLY A 924 14.48 29.16 14.21
CA GLY A 924 15.05 30.18 15.08
C GLY A 924 14.47 31.58 14.91
N ILE A 925 13.38 31.75 14.16
CA ILE A 925 12.68 33.04 13.98
C ILE A 925 11.27 32.92 14.56
N ASN A 926 10.97 33.79 15.53
CA ASN A 926 9.65 33.88 16.14
C ASN A 926 8.71 34.78 15.30
N ALA A 927 7.41 34.59 15.47
CA ALA A 927 6.38 35.29 14.70
C ALA A 927 6.38 36.82 14.85
N ASP A 928 6.94 37.37 15.93
CA ASP A 928 7.12 38.81 16.17
C ASP A 928 8.17 39.45 15.24
N HIS A 929 9.03 38.65 14.60
CA HIS A 929 10.00 39.10 13.60
C HIS A 929 9.44 39.09 12.17
N TYR A 930 8.14 38.79 12.01
CA TYR A 930 7.44 38.87 10.74
C TYR A 930 6.71 40.20 10.66
N LEU A 931 7.09 41.02 9.68
CA LEU A 931 6.70 42.41 9.55
C LEU A 931 5.85 42.63 8.30
N ILE A 932 5.09 43.71 8.29
CA ILE A 932 4.31 44.17 7.14
C ILE A 932 4.84 45.55 6.76
N GLU A 933 5.07 45.78 5.47
CA GLU A 933 5.41 47.08 4.88
C GLU A 933 4.17 47.86 4.42
#